data_AF-A0A8C9LD83-F1
#
_entry.id   AF-A0A8C9LD83-F1
#
_cell.length_a   1.000
_cell.length_b   1.000
_cell.length_c   1.000
_cell.angle_alpha   90.00
_cell.angle_beta   90.00
_cell.angle_gamma   90.00
#
_symmetry.space_group_name_H-M   'P 1'
#
loop_
_entity.id
_entity.type
_entity.pdbx_description
1 polymer ?
#
loop_
_entity_poly.entity_id
_entity_poly.type
_entity_poly.pdbx_seq_one_letter_code
_entity_poly.pdbx_strand_id
1 'polypeptide(L)'
;MDNYTFLSHLMCYFQGEHFGTTEATEAFFAMTRLFQSNDQTLRRMCYLTIKEMANISEDVIIVTSSLTKDMTGKEDVYRGPAIRALCRITDGTMLQAIERYMKQAIVDKVPSVSSSALVSSLHMMKISYDVVKRWINEAQEAASSDNIMVQVCLNGILEPCANCAFCRVLSYTVLGSVCSSASQCGISSVCRHESPLFDFIESCLRNKHEMVIYEAASAIIHLPNCTARELAPAVSVLQLFCSSPKPVLRYAAVRTLNKVAMKHPSAVTACNLDLENLITDSNRSIATLAITTLLKTGSESSVDRLMKQISSFVSEISDEFKVVVVQAISALCQKYPRKHSVMMTFLSNMLRDDGGFEYKRAIVDCIISIIEENPESKESGLAHLCEFIEDCEHTVLATKILHLLGKEGPRTPSPSKYIRFIFNRVVLENEAVRAAAVSALAKFGAQNENLLPSILVLLQRCMMDSDDEVRDRATFYLNVLQQRQIALNAAYIFNGLTVSVPGMEKALHQYTLEPSDKPFDMKTVPLATAPIFEQKAGNARASYNQVLGKAVSIQVAIMILDVCKQFDCTNTLNDQLLERVTVQMEPSDAYDVICCIPAPSLAYNQPGMCYTLVQMPQDDPTAVACTFSCTMKFTVRDCDPNTGVPDEDGYDDEYVLEDLEVTVSDHIQKVLKPNFAAAWEEVGDDFEKEETFALGSIKTLDEAVNNIIKFLGMQPCERSDKVPENKNSHTLYLAGVYRGGCDVLVRSRLALGDGVTMQVTVRSKEEMPVDVILASVG
;
A
#
# COMPACT_ATOMS: atom_id res chain seq x y z
N MET A 1 36.90 -36.28 5.09
CA MET A 1 37.11 -34.97 4.45
C MET A 1 38.25 -34.30 5.15
N ASP A 2 39.26 -33.88 4.38
CA ASP A 2 40.35 -33.06 4.87
C ASP A 2 39.84 -31.63 5.09
N ASN A 3 40.50 -30.85 5.98
CA ASN A 3 40.12 -29.46 6.27
C ASN A 3 39.96 -28.59 5.01
N TYR A 4 40.66 -28.94 3.93
CA TYR A 4 40.60 -28.30 2.62
C TYR A 4 39.26 -28.51 1.90
N THR A 5 38.65 -29.68 2.00
CA THR A 5 37.35 -29.99 1.36
C THR A 5 36.19 -29.24 2.03
N PHE A 6 36.28 -29.04 3.34
CA PHE A 6 35.30 -28.22 4.07
C PHE A 6 35.41 -26.74 3.68
N LEU A 7 36.63 -26.22 3.60
CA LEU A 7 36.87 -24.83 3.19
C LEU A 7 36.47 -24.58 1.74
N SER A 8 36.65 -25.55 0.83
CA SER A 8 36.18 -25.43 -0.56
C SER A 8 34.65 -25.38 -0.65
N HIS A 9 33.93 -26.25 0.07
CA HIS A 9 32.47 -26.20 0.09
C HIS A 9 31.93 -24.90 0.72
N LEU A 10 32.59 -24.41 1.78
CA LEU A 10 32.22 -23.12 2.38
C LEU A 10 32.46 -21.95 1.41
N MET A 11 33.53 -22.01 0.60
CA MET A 11 33.86 -20.97 -0.38
C MET A 11 32.87 -20.97 -1.56
N CYS A 12 32.47 -22.15 -2.05
CA CYS A 12 31.40 -22.33 -3.03
C CYS A 12 30.07 -21.72 -2.53
N TYR A 13 29.69 -21.99 -1.27
CA TYR A 13 28.50 -21.39 -0.65
C TYR A 13 28.56 -19.86 -0.64
N PHE A 14 29.69 -19.29 -0.20
CA PHE A 14 29.87 -17.83 -0.14
C PHE A 14 30.00 -17.17 -1.53
N GLN A 15 30.21 -17.95 -2.59
CA GLN A 15 30.20 -17.50 -3.98
C GLN A 15 28.80 -17.54 -4.62
N GLY A 16 27.77 -17.99 -3.90
CA GLY A 16 26.39 -18.01 -4.36
C GLY A 16 25.91 -19.36 -4.90
N GLU A 17 26.68 -20.44 -4.76
CA GLU A 17 26.22 -21.77 -5.12
C GLU A 17 25.28 -22.35 -4.06
N HIS A 18 24.10 -22.80 -4.49
CA HIS A 18 23.09 -23.40 -3.62
C HIS A 18 23.36 -24.91 -3.44
N PHE A 19 23.50 -25.36 -2.20
CA PHE A 19 23.62 -26.79 -1.89
C PHE A 19 22.25 -27.47 -1.95
N GLY A 20 22.18 -28.65 -2.56
CA GLY A 20 21.05 -29.55 -2.34
C GLY A 20 21.02 -30.06 -0.90
N THR A 21 19.85 -30.46 -0.39
CA THR A 21 19.65 -30.97 0.99
C THR A 21 20.63 -32.10 1.35
N THR A 22 20.85 -33.05 0.44
CA THR A 22 21.78 -34.17 0.66
C THR A 22 23.23 -33.71 0.80
N GLU A 23 23.68 -32.84 -0.11
CA GLU A 23 25.05 -32.32 -0.11
C GLU A 23 25.30 -31.43 1.11
N ALA A 24 24.32 -30.60 1.47
CA ALA A 24 24.34 -29.79 2.68
C ALA A 24 24.47 -30.67 3.93
N THR A 25 23.68 -31.75 4.00
CA THR A 25 23.70 -32.70 5.11
C THR A 25 25.05 -33.42 5.23
N GLU A 26 25.63 -33.87 4.11
CA GLU A 26 26.95 -34.52 4.09
C GLU A 26 28.08 -33.55 4.52
N ALA A 27 28.07 -32.32 3.99
CA ALA A 27 29.02 -31.28 4.38
C ALA A 27 28.84 -30.87 5.85
N PHE A 28 27.61 -30.81 6.35
CA PHE A 28 27.29 -30.56 7.75
C PHE A 28 27.85 -31.66 8.66
N PHE A 29 27.64 -32.94 8.32
CA PHE A 29 28.22 -34.07 9.06
C PHE A 29 29.74 -34.07 9.03
N ALA A 30 30.36 -33.75 7.89
CA ALA A 30 31.81 -33.64 7.80
C ALA A 30 32.37 -32.54 8.71
N MET A 31 31.69 -31.39 8.76
CA MET A 31 32.03 -30.25 9.64
C MET A 31 31.98 -30.62 11.12
N THR A 32 31.05 -31.48 11.55
CA THR A 32 30.97 -31.88 12.98
C THR A 32 32.27 -32.47 13.54
N ARG A 33 33.10 -33.08 12.69
CA ARG A 33 34.42 -33.62 13.08
C ARG A 33 35.42 -32.52 13.46
N LEU A 34 35.22 -31.30 12.95
CA LEU A 34 36.08 -30.13 13.20
C LEU A 34 35.90 -29.57 14.62
N PHE A 35 34.83 -29.93 15.34
CA PHE A 35 34.66 -29.64 16.77
C PHE A 35 35.71 -30.32 17.67
N GLN A 36 36.58 -31.17 17.12
CA GLN A 36 37.72 -31.72 17.86
C GLN A 36 38.96 -30.81 17.81
N SER A 37 38.99 -29.82 16.91
CA SER A 37 40.12 -28.90 16.76
C SER A 37 40.11 -27.80 17.82
N ASN A 38 41.27 -27.51 18.42
CA ASN A 38 41.44 -26.41 19.37
C ASN A 38 41.70 -25.04 18.69
N ASP A 39 41.63 -24.97 17.35
CA ASP A 39 41.76 -23.71 16.63
C ASP A 39 40.49 -22.85 16.75
N GLN A 40 40.64 -21.68 17.36
CA GLN A 40 39.55 -20.72 17.59
C GLN A 40 38.92 -20.22 16.29
N THR A 41 39.70 -20.04 15.23
CA THR A 41 39.21 -19.54 13.93
C THR A 41 38.37 -20.60 13.25
N LEU A 42 38.88 -21.84 13.23
CA LEU A 42 38.15 -22.98 12.69
C LEU A 42 36.85 -23.23 13.46
N ARG A 43 36.89 -23.12 14.79
CA ARG A 43 35.70 -23.24 15.65
C ARG A 43 34.65 -22.16 15.34
N ARG A 44 35.07 -20.92 15.12
CA ARG A 44 34.17 -19.82 14.70
C ARG A 44 33.53 -20.07 13.34
N MET A 45 34.30 -20.60 12.38
CA MET A 45 33.76 -20.99 11.08
C MET A 45 32.71 -22.09 11.26
N CYS A 46 32.94 -23.10 12.10
CA CYS A 46 31.94 -24.13 12.40
C CYS A 46 30.62 -23.54 12.91
N TYR A 47 30.66 -22.57 13.83
CA TYR A 47 29.43 -21.91 14.33
C TYR A 47 28.68 -21.11 13.26
N LEU A 48 29.39 -20.47 12.33
CA LEU A 48 28.77 -19.75 11.21
C LEU A 48 28.13 -20.74 10.25
N THR A 49 28.86 -21.79 9.87
CA THR A 49 28.35 -22.85 8.99
C THR A 49 27.10 -23.50 9.56
N ILE A 50 27.06 -23.79 10.87
CA ILE A 50 25.86 -24.33 11.52
C ILE A 50 24.66 -23.41 11.32
N LYS A 51 24.83 -22.10 11.52
CA LYS A 51 23.70 -21.15 11.44
C LYS A 51 23.12 -21.01 10.05
N GLU A 52 23.97 -21.12 9.03
CA GLU A 52 23.58 -21.02 7.61
C GLU A 52 22.99 -22.34 7.10
N MET A 53 23.66 -23.46 7.38
CA MET A 53 23.27 -24.77 6.84
C MET A 53 22.12 -25.45 7.59
N ALA A 54 21.81 -25.01 8.81
CA ALA A 54 20.77 -25.63 9.65
C ALA A 54 19.37 -25.64 9.03
N ASN A 55 19.06 -24.71 8.11
CA ASN A 55 17.75 -24.67 7.46
C ASN A 55 17.67 -25.58 6.22
N ILE A 56 18.81 -26.11 5.76
CA ILE A 56 18.93 -26.87 4.51
C ILE A 56 19.29 -28.34 4.79
N SER A 57 19.97 -28.60 5.90
CA SER A 57 20.47 -29.93 6.26
C SER A 57 19.46 -30.70 7.12
N GLU A 58 19.45 -32.02 7.00
CA GLU A 58 18.71 -32.93 7.89
C GLU A 58 19.55 -33.28 9.14
N ASP A 59 18.90 -33.78 10.20
CA ASP A 59 19.55 -34.26 11.43
C ASP A 59 20.51 -33.26 12.11
N VAL A 60 20.25 -31.96 11.95
CA VAL A 60 21.03 -30.84 12.51
C VAL A 60 21.24 -30.96 14.02
N ILE A 61 20.34 -31.64 14.72
CA ILE A 61 20.39 -31.89 16.16
C ILE A 61 21.66 -32.61 16.63
N ILE A 62 22.43 -33.26 15.75
CA ILE A 62 23.67 -33.96 16.11
C ILE A 62 24.72 -33.04 16.75
N VAL A 63 24.72 -31.74 16.41
CA VAL A 63 25.69 -30.78 16.99
C VAL A 63 25.26 -30.25 18.36
N THR A 64 24.04 -30.52 18.82
CA THR A 64 23.51 -30.04 20.11
C THR A 64 24.43 -30.37 21.27
N SER A 65 24.91 -31.62 21.36
CA SER A 65 25.86 -32.06 22.40
C SER A 65 27.16 -31.24 22.38
N SER A 66 27.74 -31.03 21.19
CA SER A 66 28.97 -30.27 21.01
C SER A 66 28.79 -28.80 21.38
N LEU A 67 27.66 -28.20 20.99
CA LEU A 67 27.34 -26.81 21.32
C LEU A 67 27.04 -26.62 22.82
N THR A 68 26.34 -27.55 23.46
CA THR A 68 26.11 -27.52 24.92
C THR A 68 27.42 -27.66 25.69
N LYS A 69 28.36 -28.48 25.20
CA LYS A 69 29.70 -28.59 25.77
C LYS A 69 30.47 -27.27 25.66
N ASP A 70 30.45 -26.63 24.50
CA ASP A 70 31.16 -25.36 24.28
C ASP A 70 30.49 -24.19 25.03
N MET A 71 29.17 -24.23 25.22
CA MET A 71 28.39 -23.28 26.04
C MET A 71 28.75 -23.34 27.53
N THR A 72 29.00 -24.54 28.06
CA THR A 72 29.33 -24.79 29.48
C THR A 72 30.83 -24.95 29.73
N GLY A 73 31.64 -24.87 28.68
CA GLY A 73 33.09 -25.02 28.72
C GLY A 73 33.78 -23.90 29.49
N LYS A 74 35.08 -24.11 29.79
CA LYS A 74 35.92 -23.13 30.50
C LYS A 74 36.37 -21.96 29.63
N GLU A 75 36.27 -22.09 28.31
CA GLU A 75 36.78 -21.10 27.36
C GLU A 75 35.69 -20.10 26.97
N ASP A 76 35.74 -18.90 27.56
CA ASP A 76 34.72 -17.86 27.35
C ASP A 76 34.57 -17.42 25.89
N VAL A 77 35.61 -17.61 25.07
CA VAL A 77 35.61 -17.28 23.64
C VAL A 77 34.59 -18.13 22.86
N TYR A 78 34.29 -19.35 23.33
CA TYR A 78 33.36 -20.27 22.65
C TYR A 78 31.93 -20.16 23.14
N ARG A 79 31.74 -19.81 24.42
CA ARG A 79 30.43 -19.85 25.10
C ARG A 79 29.39 -18.99 24.41
N GLY A 80 29.69 -17.71 24.16
CA GLY A 80 28.75 -16.78 23.49
C GLY A 80 28.37 -17.20 22.07
N PRO A 81 29.34 -17.48 21.16
CA PRO A 81 29.06 -18.00 19.83
C PRO A 81 28.27 -19.32 19.82
N ALA A 82 28.60 -20.25 20.72
CA ALA A 82 27.90 -21.53 20.86
C ALA A 82 26.43 -21.35 21.27
N ILE A 83 26.14 -20.44 22.21
CA ILE A 83 24.75 -20.07 22.58
C ILE A 83 23.98 -19.59 21.35
N ARG A 84 24.53 -18.65 20.57
CA ARG A 84 23.85 -18.12 19.39
C ARG A 84 23.65 -19.18 18.29
N ALA A 85 24.58 -20.12 18.14
CA ALA A 85 24.45 -21.22 17.18
C ALA A 85 23.40 -22.25 17.64
N LEU A 86 23.42 -22.62 18.93
CA LEU A 86 22.47 -23.56 19.51
C LEU A 86 21.04 -23.04 19.44
N CYS A 87 20.81 -21.78 19.81
CA CYS A 87 19.47 -21.19 19.80
C CYS A 87 18.91 -21.02 18.37
N ARG A 88 19.78 -20.93 17.36
CA ARG A 88 19.36 -20.88 15.95
C ARG A 88 18.80 -22.22 15.45
N ILE A 89 19.33 -23.33 15.94
CA ILE A 89 18.94 -24.70 15.52
C ILE A 89 17.94 -25.35 16.48
N THR A 90 17.63 -24.71 17.61
CA THR A 90 16.72 -25.25 18.60
C THR A 90 15.28 -25.05 18.15
N ASP A 91 14.48 -26.12 18.18
CA ASP A 91 13.05 -26.07 17.94
C ASP A 91 12.24 -26.04 19.24
N GLY A 92 10.91 -25.95 19.14
CA GLY A 92 10.01 -25.90 20.29
C GLY A 92 10.06 -27.14 21.20
N THR A 93 10.45 -28.31 20.66
CA THR A 93 10.51 -29.57 21.42
C THR A 93 11.79 -29.68 22.24
N MET A 94 12.92 -29.19 21.72
CA MET A 94 14.22 -29.20 22.37
C MET A 94 14.44 -28.01 23.31
N LEU A 95 13.62 -26.98 23.22
CA LEU A 95 13.74 -25.76 24.01
C LEU A 95 13.84 -26.02 25.52
N GLN A 96 13.04 -26.95 26.04
CA GLN A 96 13.04 -27.31 27.46
C GLN A 96 14.36 -27.98 27.88
N ALA A 97 15.01 -28.71 26.97
CA ALA A 97 16.29 -29.38 27.26
C ALA A 97 17.43 -28.37 27.45
N ILE A 98 17.35 -27.21 26.79
CA ILE A 98 18.38 -26.17 26.89
C ILE A 98 18.06 -25.06 27.91
N GLU A 99 16.83 -25.03 28.45
CA GLU A 99 16.35 -23.99 29.38
C GLU A 99 17.30 -23.76 30.56
N ARG A 100 17.76 -24.83 31.21
CA ARG A 100 18.67 -24.72 32.36
C ARG A 100 19.97 -24.01 32.00
N TYR A 101 20.54 -24.33 30.84
CA TYR A 101 21.78 -23.73 30.38
C TYR A 101 21.57 -22.26 30.03
N MET A 102 20.45 -21.90 29.42
CA MET A 102 20.11 -20.52 29.09
C MET A 102 19.95 -19.64 30.32
N LYS A 103 19.23 -20.12 31.34
CA LYS A 103 19.10 -19.43 32.64
C LYS A 103 20.46 -19.13 33.26
N GLN A 104 21.37 -20.11 33.26
CA GLN A 104 22.73 -19.92 33.77
C GLN A 104 23.53 -18.92 32.92
N ALA A 105 23.37 -18.94 31.60
CA ALA A 105 24.08 -18.04 30.70
C ALA A 105 23.60 -16.58 30.81
N ILE A 106 22.31 -16.35 31.10
CA ILE A 106 21.74 -15.01 31.29
C ILE A 106 22.39 -14.29 32.48
N VAL A 107 22.57 -14.99 33.60
CA VAL A 107 23.18 -14.44 34.84
C VAL A 107 24.69 -14.62 34.88
N ASP A 108 25.33 -14.95 33.74
CA ASP A 108 26.77 -15.19 33.71
C ASP A 108 27.57 -13.91 34.00
N LYS A 109 28.67 -14.07 34.76
CA LYS A 109 29.56 -12.96 35.11
C LYS A 109 30.27 -12.37 33.90
N VAL A 110 30.42 -13.13 32.81
CA VAL A 110 31.06 -12.68 31.59
C VAL A 110 30.03 -11.96 30.72
N PRO A 111 30.18 -10.63 30.49
CA PRO A 111 29.14 -9.85 29.81
C PRO A 111 28.84 -10.30 28.38
N SER A 112 29.83 -10.84 27.66
CA SER A 112 29.64 -11.35 26.30
C SER A 112 28.76 -12.60 26.25
N VAL A 113 28.80 -13.43 27.30
CA VAL A 113 27.97 -14.64 27.44
C VAL A 113 26.54 -14.22 27.79
N SER A 114 26.38 -13.38 28.81
CA SER A 114 25.08 -12.83 29.21
C SER A 114 24.38 -12.08 28.06
N SER A 115 25.08 -11.17 27.37
CA SER A 115 24.52 -10.46 26.20
C SER A 115 24.11 -11.42 25.07
N SER A 116 24.91 -12.46 24.81
CA SER A 116 24.59 -13.46 23.79
C SER A 116 23.37 -14.30 24.16
N ALA A 117 23.24 -14.68 25.44
CA ALA A 117 22.10 -15.41 25.95
C ALA A 117 20.82 -14.56 25.90
N LEU A 118 20.93 -13.28 26.26
CA LEU A 118 19.84 -12.32 26.20
C LEU A 118 19.32 -12.13 24.76
N VAL A 119 20.19 -11.84 23.81
CA VAL A 119 19.81 -11.70 22.38
C VAL A 119 19.23 -13.01 21.82
N SER A 120 19.79 -14.16 22.21
CA SER A 120 19.28 -15.47 21.76
C SER A 120 17.90 -15.77 22.36
N SER A 121 17.64 -15.34 23.60
CA SER A 121 16.33 -15.48 24.24
C SER A 121 15.24 -14.73 23.48
N LEU A 122 15.55 -13.54 22.93
CA LEU A 122 14.61 -12.78 22.08
C LEU A 122 14.24 -13.55 20.80
N HIS A 123 15.20 -14.24 20.17
CA HIS A 123 14.91 -15.10 19.02
C HIS A 123 14.01 -16.27 19.41
N MET A 124 14.27 -16.89 20.57
CA MET A 124 13.50 -18.02 21.10
C MET A 124 12.08 -17.64 21.55
N MET A 125 11.82 -16.38 21.90
CA MET A 125 10.46 -15.90 22.18
C MET A 125 9.52 -16.08 20.98
N LYS A 126 10.04 -16.03 19.75
CA LYS A 126 9.26 -16.29 18.53
C LYS A 126 8.89 -17.78 18.38
N ILE A 127 9.65 -18.68 19.00
CA ILE A 127 9.44 -20.14 18.94
C ILE A 127 8.51 -20.59 20.07
N SER A 128 8.76 -20.15 21.31
CA SER A 128 7.89 -20.43 22.44
C SER A 128 7.97 -19.35 23.51
N TYR A 129 6.94 -18.50 23.53
CA TYR A 129 6.81 -17.41 24.50
C TYR A 129 6.71 -17.93 25.95
N ASP A 130 5.94 -18.99 26.19
CA ASP A 130 5.64 -19.48 27.55
C ASP A 130 6.84 -20.06 28.30
N VAL A 131 7.82 -20.61 27.57
CA VAL A 131 9.05 -21.14 28.17
C VAL A 131 9.98 -19.99 28.52
N VAL A 132 10.25 -19.08 27.58
CA VAL A 132 11.17 -17.95 27.78
C VAL A 132 10.65 -16.97 28.84
N LYS A 133 9.33 -16.76 28.94
CA LYS A 133 8.71 -15.93 29.97
C LYS A 133 9.09 -16.35 31.40
N ARG A 134 9.40 -17.62 31.63
CA ARG A 134 9.81 -18.14 32.96
C ARG A 134 11.20 -17.70 33.37
N TRP A 135 11.98 -17.10 32.47
CA TRP A 135 13.38 -16.69 32.70
C TRP A 135 13.48 -15.24 33.20
N ILE A 136 12.34 -14.66 33.58
CA ILE A 136 12.24 -13.25 33.99
C ILE A 136 13.04 -12.94 35.25
N ASN A 137 13.20 -13.91 36.16
CA ASN A 137 13.99 -13.73 37.39
C ASN A 137 15.48 -13.63 37.07
N GLU A 138 15.97 -14.46 36.15
CA GLU A 138 17.34 -14.41 35.66
C GLU A 138 17.61 -13.12 34.87
N ALA A 139 16.65 -12.69 34.04
CA ALA A 139 16.70 -11.41 33.34
C ALA A 139 16.76 -10.23 34.32
N GLN A 140 16.04 -10.31 35.45
CA GLN A 140 16.09 -9.30 36.51
C GLN A 140 17.47 -9.24 37.19
N GLU A 141 18.06 -10.39 37.48
CA GLU A 141 19.41 -10.44 38.06
C GLU A 141 20.44 -9.83 37.08
N ALA A 142 20.32 -10.10 35.78
CA ALA A 142 21.17 -9.50 34.75
C ALA A 142 21.04 -7.96 34.67
N ALA A 143 19.90 -7.39 35.10
CA ALA A 143 19.68 -5.94 35.16
C ALA A 143 20.61 -5.24 36.17
N SER A 144 21.08 -5.97 37.18
CA SER A 144 22.04 -5.46 38.17
C SER A 144 23.49 -5.42 37.65
N SER A 145 23.73 -5.86 36.40
CA SER A 145 25.06 -5.81 35.79
C SER A 145 25.52 -4.37 35.54
N ASP A 146 26.80 -4.09 35.82
CA ASP A 146 27.44 -2.81 35.51
C ASP A 146 27.76 -2.64 34.01
N ASN A 147 27.52 -3.67 33.18
CA ASN A 147 27.87 -3.65 31.77
C ASN A 147 26.71 -3.11 30.90
N ILE A 148 26.99 -2.02 30.18
CA ILE A 148 26.03 -1.33 29.30
C ILE A 148 25.45 -2.27 28.23
N MET A 149 26.25 -3.19 27.67
CA MET A 149 25.77 -4.09 26.61
C MET A 149 24.74 -5.09 27.14
N VAL A 150 24.94 -5.60 28.36
CA VAL A 150 23.98 -6.50 29.03
C VAL A 150 22.67 -5.77 29.27
N GLN A 151 22.73 -4.53 29.75
CA GLN A 151 21.58 -3.67 29.98
C GLN A 151 20.81 -3.33 28.68
N VAL A 152 21.52 -3.05 27.57
CA VAL A 152 20.91 -2.83 26.25
C VAL A 152 20.23 -4.10 25.72
N CYS A 153 20.90 -5.24 25.80
CA CYS A 153 20.33 -6.52 25.35
C CYS A 153 19.11 -6.92 26.19
N LEU A 154 19.13 -6.60 27.48
CA LEU A 154 18.02 -6.83 28.40
C LEU A 154 16.79 -5.99 28.02
N ASN A 155 16.97 -4.71 27.68
CA ASN A 155 15.87 -3.86 27.19
C ASN A 155 15.16 -4.48 25.97
N GLY A 156 15.92 -5.09 25.05
CA GLY A 156 15.35 -5.77 23.88
C GLY A 156 14.47 -6.98 24.18
N ILE A 157 14.65 -7.66 25.33
CA ILE A 157 13.79 -8.78 25.76
C ILE A 157 12.56 -8.29 26.53
N LEU A 158 12.71 -7.20 27.29
CA LEU A 158 11.65 -6.68 28.13
C LEU A 158 10.51 -6.03 27.32
N GLU A 159 10.80 -5.46 26.15
CA GLU A 159 9.81 -4.83 25.27
C GLU A 159 8.71 -5.81 24.78
N PRO A 160 9.02 -7.00 24.23
CA PRO A 160 7.99 -8.01 23.91
C PRO A 160 7.30 -8.63 25.15
N CYS A 161 7.86 -8.50 26.34
CA CYS A 161 7.31 -9.02 27.60
C CYS A 161 6.39 -8.01 28.35
N ALA A 162 6.13 -6.83 27.79
CA ALA A 162 5.56 -5.66 28.47
C ALA A 162 4.14 -5.82 29.06
N ASN A 163 3.42 -6.91 28.75
CA ASN A 163 2.12 -7.19 29.38
C ASN A 163 2.21 -7.58 30.87
N CYS A 164 3.40 -7.87 31.40
CA CYS A 164 3.61 -8.12 32.82
C CYS A 164 3.99 -6.83 33.58
N ALA A 165 3.23 -6.47 34.63
CA ALA A 165 3.47 -5.30 35.49
C ALA A 165 4.88 -5.24 36.11
N PHE A 166 5.57 -6.38 36.18
CA PHE A 166 6.91 -6.55 36.73
C PHE A 166 8.04 -6.08 35.77
N CYS A 167 7.91 -6.31 34.46
CA CYS A 167 8.84 -5.82 33.45
C CYS A 167 8.95 -4.28 33.44
N ARG A 168 7.87 -3.60 33.87
CA ARG A 168 7.76 -2.13 33.92
C ARG A 168 8.65 -1.50 35.01
N VAL A 169 8.89 -2.22 36.11
CA VAL A 169 9.73 -1.76 37.24
C VAL A 169 11.22 -1.95 36.93
N LEU A 170 11.55 -2.94 36.11
CA LEU A 170 12.92 -3.22 35.66
C LEU A 170 13.45 -2.19 34.66
N SER A 171 12.60 -1.70 33.75
CA SER A 171 12.95 -0.55 32.89
C SER A 171 13.34 0.68 33.72
N TYR A 172 12.72 0.91 34.88
CA TYR A 172 13.06 2.03 35.78
C TYR A 172 14.47 1.90 36.38
N THR A 173 14.91 0.69 36.75
CA THR A 173 16.24 0.45 37.35
C THR A 173 17.38 0.57 36.32
N VAL A 174 17.10 0.13 35.08
CA VAL A 174 18.04 0.24 33.95
C VAL A 174 18.10 1.68 33.40
N LEU A 175 16.97 2.39 33.31
CA LEU A 175 16.95 3.79 32.84
C LEU A 175 17.58 4.77 33.84
N GLY A 176 17.50 4.50 35.14
CA GLY A 176 18.11 5.33 36.18
C GLY A 176 19.64 5.27 36.25
N SER A 177 20.29 4.27 35.64
CA SER A 177 21.74 4.06 35.70
C SER A 177 22.49 4.30 34.38
N VAL A 178 21.79 4.42 33.24
CA VAL A 178 22.43 4.36 31.92
C VAL A 178 22.37 5.67 31.13
N CYS A 179 23.55 6.25 30.92
CA CYS A 179 23.78 7.50 30.18
C CYS A 179 24.00 7.33 28.66
N SER A 180 23.79 6.13 28.09
CA SER A 180 24.11 5.86 26.68
C SER A 180 22.91 6.06 25.75
N SER A 181 23.16 6.67 24.58
CA SER A 181 22.15 7.03 23.57
C SER A 181 21.40 5.85 22.96
N ALA A 182 21.94 4.62 23.03
CA ALA A 182 21.29 3.41 22.52
C ALA A 182 20.33 2.76 23.54
N SER A 183 20.57 2.96 24.83
CA SER A 183 19.80 2.34 25.92
C SER A 183 18.47 3.07 26.20
N GLN A 184 18.40 4.35 25.83
CA GLN A 184 17.24 5.23 26.04
C GLN A 184 16.21 5.15 24.90
N CYS A 185 16.46 4.36 23.85
CA CYS A 185 15.59 4.28 22.67
C CYS A 185 14.38 3.31 22.83
N GLY A 186 14.23 2.63 23.97
CA GLY A 186 13.20 1.59 24.20
C GLY A 186 12.06 2.01 25.14
N ILE A 187 11.56 3.25 25.04
CA ILE A 187 10.69 3.87 26.07
C ILE A 187 9.17 3.77 25.72
N SER A 188 8.81 3.29 24.53
CA SER A 188 7.47 3.53 23.96
C SER A 188 6.28 2.81 24.63
N SER A 189 6.47 1.74 25.42
CA SER A 189 5.37 0.83 25.79
C SER A 189 4.88 0.84 27.25
N VAL A 190 5.40 1.71 28.14
CA VAL A 190 5.27 1.48 29.61
C VAL A 190 4.60 2.59 30.44
N CYS A 191 4.38 3.82 29.97
CA CYS A 191 4.00 4.90 30.89
C CYS A 191 2.48 5.05 31.15
N ARG A 192 2.13 5.30 32.42
CA ARG A 192 0.86 5.90 32.86
C ARG A 192 1.13 7.33 33.35
N HIS A 193 0.12 8.19 33.21
CA HIS A 193 0.10 9.65 33.45
C HIS A 193 0.63 10.19 34.78
N GLU A 194 0.89 9.34 35.78
CA GLU A 194 1.26 9.78 37.14
C GLU A 194 2.43 8.97 37.67
N SER A 195 3.58 9.07 36.99
CA SER A 195 4.78 8.33 37.36
C SER A 195 6.02 9.23 37.29
N PRO A 196 7.00 9.06 38.19
CA PRO A 196 8.35 9.65 38.07
C PRO A 196 9.01 9.41 36.70
N LEU A 197 8.48 8.42 35.95
CA LEU A 197 8.87 8.11 34.59
C LEU A 197 8.51 9.22 33.59
N PHE A 198 7.38 9.92 33.76
CA PHE A 198 7.02 11.04 32.89
C PHE A 198 8.02 12.19 33.05
N ASP A 199 8.38 12.55 34.30
CA ASP A 199 9.38 13.58 34.60
C ASP A 199 10.75 13.22 33.99
N PHE A 200 11.14 11.94 34.03
CA PHE A 200 12.35 11.46 33.40
C PHE A 200 12.31 11.61 31.86
N ILE A 201 11.21 11.23 31.22
CA ILE A 201 11.05 11.35 29.75
C ILE A 201 11.02 12.83 29.34
N GLU A 202 10.33 13.68 30.10
CA GLU A 202 10.33 15.13 29.88
C GLU A 202 11.74 15.70 30.01
N SER A 203 12.55 15.22 30.97
CA SER A 203 13.96 15.61 31.07
C SER A 203 14.79 15.17 29.86
N CYS A 204 14.46 14.02 29.25
CA CYS A 204 15.13 13.50 28.06
C CYS A 204 14.89 14.35 26.81
N LEU A 205 13.82 15.15 26.76
CA LEU A 205 13.59 16.12 25.67
C LEU A 205 14.69 17.19 25.58
N ARG A 206 15.46 17.41 26.66
CA ARG A 206 16.57 18.37 26.73
C ARG A 206 17.95 17.71 26.65
N ASN A 207 18.01 16.45 26.20
CA ASN A 207 19.27 15.73 26.07
C ASN A 207 20.17 16.36 24.98
N LYS A 208 21.47 16.01 24.98
CA LYS A 208 22.42 16.42 23.94
C LYS A 208 22.29 15.62 22.65
N HIS A 209 21.76 14.40 22.73
CA HIS A 209 21.66 13.49 21.58
C HIS A 209 20.27 13.55 20.93
N GLU A 210 20.23 13.95 19.66
CA GLU A 210 19.00 14.11 18.86
C GLU A 210 18.11 12.85 18.84
N MET A 211 18.71 11.65 18.84
CA MET A 211 17.98 10.37 18.86
C MET A 211 17.20 10.18 20.17
N VAL A 212 17.80 10.52 21.31
CA VAL A 212 17.15 10.43 22.63
C VAL A 212 16.00 11.42 22.71
N ILE A 213 16.24 12.64 22.23
CA ILE A 213 15.25 13.71 22.18
C ILE A 213 14.03 13.27 21.34
N TYR A 214 14.28 12.69 20.16
CA TYR A 214 13.23 12.19 19.28
C TYR A 214 12.44 11.04 19.92
N GLU A 215 13.12 10.05 20.50
CA GLU A 215 12.42 8.92 21.11
C GLU A 215 11.61 9.35 22.33
N ALA A 216 12.12 10.29 23.15
CA ALA A 216 11.36 10.87 24.24
C ALA A 216 10.10 11.58 23.75
N ALA A 217 10.19 12.36 22.67
CA ALA A 217 9.03 13.02 22.06
C ALA A 217 8.03 11.99 21.49
N SER A 218 8.53 10.96 20.80
CA SER A 218 7.71 9.86 20.28
C SER A 218 6.99 9.12 21.41
N ALA A 219 7.68 8.79 22.50
CA ALA A 219 7.10 8.10 23.65
C ALA A 219 5.94 8.89 24.27
N ILE A 220 6.12 10.21 24.49
CA ILE A 220 5.07 11.09 25.02
C ILE A 220 3.82 11.08 24.12
N ILE A 221 4.01 11.11 22.79
CA ILE A 221 2.94 11.14 21.80
C ILE A 221 2.14 9.83 21.76
N HIS A 222 2.79 8.70 22.01
CA HIS A 222 2.13 7.38 21.99
C HIS A 222 1.45 7.03 23.33
N LEU A 223 1.54 7.87 24.36
CA LEU A 223 0.84 7.63 25.63
C LEU A 223 -0.68 7.67 25.45
N PRO A 224 -1.42 6.66 25.94
CA PRO A 224 -2.88 6.65 25.86
C PRO A 224 -3.45 7.76 26.75
N ASN A 225 -4.34 8.61 26.21
CA ASN A 225 -4.98 9.76 26.89
C ASN A 225 -4.08 10.98 27.21
N CYS A 226 -3.01 11.21 26.43
CA CYS A 226 -2.16 12.40 26.51
C CYS A 226 -2.95 13.72 26.46
N THR A 227 -2.77 14.58 27.47
CA THR A 227 -3.37 15.92 27.51
C THR A 227 -2.59 16.90 26.61
N ALA A 228 -3.26 17.95 26.13
CA ALA A 228 -2.60 18.98 25.30
C ALA A 228 -1.40 19.65 26.00
N ARG A 229 -1.39 19.70 27.34
CA ARG A 229 -0.29 20.25 28.14
C ARG A 229 0.93 19.36 28.15
N GLU A 230 0.74 18.05 28.30
CA GLU A 230 1.82 17.04 28.26
C GLU A 230 2.41 16.90 26.85
N LEU A 231 1.59 17.14 25.82
CA LEU A 231 2.00 17.05 24.42
C LEU A 231 2.87 18.24 23.96
N ALA A 232 2.67 19.42 24.55
CA ALA A 232 3.30 20.66 24.10
C ALA A 232 4.85 20.64 24.08
N PRO A 233 5.56 20.12 25.09
CA PRO A 233 7.01 20.00 25.06
C PRO A 233 7.51 19.11 23.92
N ALA A 234 6.84 17.97 23.68
CA ALA A 234 7.20 17.06 22.61
C ALA A 234 6.99 17.70 21.23
N VAL A 235 5.86 18.39 21.02
CA VAL A 235 5.59 19.11 19.76
C VAL A 235 6.59 20.24 19.53
N SER A 236 6.99 20.99 20.56
CA SER A 236 7.97 22.07 20.44
C SER A 236 9.35 21.56 19.97
N VAL A 237 9.76 20.38 20.44
CA VAL A 237 10.99 19.73 20.00
C VAL A 237 10.88 19.24 18.55
N LEU A 238 9.76 18.63 18.18
CA LEU A 238 9.53 18.19 16.79
C LEU A 238 9.48 19.39 15.84
N GLN A 239 8.92 20.52 16.27
CA GLN A 239 8.95 21.78 15.52
C GLN A 239 10.39 22.24 15.24
N LEU A 240 11.28 22.16 16.23
CA LEU A 240 12.70 22.48 16.04
C LEU A 240 13.35 21.54 15.00
N PHE A 241 12.99 20.25 15.00
CA PHE A 241 13.49 19.28 14.03
C PHE A 241 12.99 19.51 12.61
N CYS A 242 11.83 20.14 12.40
CA CYS A 242 11.37 20.56 11.07
C CYS A 242 12.37 21.51 10.39
N SER A 243 13.03 22.37 11.14
CA SER A 243 14.04 23.32 10.63
C SER A 243 15.47 22.75 10.61
N SER A 244 15.65 21.44 10.84
CA SER A 244 16.97 20.81 10.88
C SER A 244 17.63 20.76 9.50
N PRO A 245 18.97 20.94 9.40
CA PRO A 245 19.69 20.71 8.15
C PRO A 245 19.73 19.22 7.76
N LYS A 246 19.45 18.29 8.69
CA LYS A 246 19.48 16.84 8.46
C LYS A 246 18.12 16.34 7.95
N PRO A 247 18.02 15.81 6.71
CA PRO A 247 16.75 15.33 6.15
C PRO A 247 16.07 14.23 6.98
N VAL A 248 16.86 13.36 7.63
CA VAL A 248 16.34 12.27 8.48
C VAL A 248 15.54 12.81 9.67
N LEU A 249 16.02 13.89 10.31
CA LEU A 249 15.31 14.50 11.43
C LEU A 249 14.05 15.23 10.97
N ARG A 250 14.12 15.96 9.84
CA ARG A 250 12.94 16.60 9.25
C ARG A 250 11.87 15.55 8.92
N TYR A 251 12.25 14.46 8.28
CA TYR A 251 11.33 13.37 7.95
C TYR A 251 10.69 12.75 9.21
N ALA A 252 11.50 12.40 10.21
CA ALA A 252 11.03 11.80 11.46
C ALA A 252 10.06 12.74 12.21
N ALA A 253 10.38 14.04 12.23
CA ALA A 253 9.54 15.07 12.83
C ALA A 253 8.19 15.21 12.13
N VAL A 254 8.19 15.42 10.82
CA VAL A 254 6.95 15.61 10.03
C VAL A 254 6.09 14.34 10.06
N ARG A 255 6.68 13.15 9.97
CA ARG A 255 5.95 11.87 10.09
C ARG A 255 5.23 11.76 11.43
N THR A 256 5.90 12.15 12.51
CA THR A 256 5.33 12.08 13.86
C THR A 256 4.27 13.16 14.07
N LEU A 257 4.51 14.39 13.60
CA LEU A 257 3.51 15.47 13.63
C LEU A 257 2.26 15.11 12.82
N ASN A 258 2.39 14.42 11.69
CA ASN A 258 1.24 13.95 10.92
C ASN A 258 0.35 12.98 11.72
N LYS A 259 0.97 12.07 12.50
CA LYS A 259 0.26 11.16 13.41
C LYS A 259 -0.45 11.93 14.53
N VAL A 260 0.22 12.93 15.11
CA VAL A 260 -0.37 13.80 16.14
C VAL A 260 -1.57 14.57 15.56
N ALA A 261 -1.44 15.11 14.35
CA ALA A 261 -2.50 15.87 13.69
C ALA A 261 -3.78 15.06 13.45
N MET A 262 -3.73 13.73 13.40
CA MET A 262 -4.92 12.88 13.33
C MET A 262 -5.73 12.86 14.64
N LYS A 263 -5.06 12.96 15.80
CA LYS A 263 -5.69 12.87 17.13
C LYS A 263 -5.90 14.25 17.77
N HIS A 264 -4.91 15.13 17.64
CA HIS A 264 -4.87 16.46 18.26
C HIS A 264 -4.44 17.54 17.25
N PRO A 265 -5.26 17.87 16.23
CA PRO A 265 -4.91 18.86 15.21
C PRO A 265 -4.51 20.23 15.79
N SER A 266 -5.16 20.67 16.86
CA SER A 266 -4.91 21.97 17.50
C SER A 266 -3.49 22.10 18.06
N ALA A 267 -2.92 21.02 18.57
CA ALA A 267 -1.56 21.02 19.15
C ALA A 267 -0.48 21.26 18.08
N VAL A 268 -0.72 20.83 16.85
CA VAL A 268 0.24 20.91 15.73
C VAL A 268 0.17 22.26 15.01
N THR A 269 -0.87 23.06 15.21
CA THR A 269 -1.06 24.34 14.50
C THR A 269 0.12 25.32 14.66
N ALA A 270 0.82 25.27 15.79
CA ALA A 270 2.02 26.06 16.04
C ALA A 270 3.17 25.76 15.05
N CYS A 271 3.21 24.56 14.46
CA CYS A 271 4.20 24.11 13.51
C CYS A 271 3.85 24.45 12.05
N ASN A 272 2.68 25.06 11.76
CA ASN A 272 2.22 25.24 10.38
C ASN A 272 3.19 26.05 9.53
N LEU A 273 3.82 27.10 10.08
CA LEU A 273 4.79 27.91 9.33
C LEU A 273 6.05 27.10 8.97
N ASP A 274 6.55 26.27 9.90
CA ASP A 274 7.69 25.40 9.63
C ASP A 274 7.33 24.32 8.60
N LEU A 275 6.14 23.74 8.70
CA LEU A 275 5.64 22.74 7.75
C LEU A 275 5.45 23.33 6.35
N GLU A 276 5.01 24.57 6.22
CA GLU A 276 4.87 25.23 4.91
C GLU A 276 6.22 25.38 4.20
N ASN A 277 7.30 25.66 4.95
CA ASN A 277 8.65 25.73 4.39
C ASN A 277 9.13 24.35 3.87
N LEU A 278 8.55 23.26 4.37
CA LEU A 278 8.89 21.90 3.96
C LEU A 278 8.13 21.41 2.73
N ILE A 279 7.13 22.16 2.26
CA ILE A 279 6.44 21.84 0.99
C ILE A 279 7.43 21.85 -0.18
N THR A 280 8.43 22.74 -0.13
CA THR A 280 9.49 22.87 -1.15
C THR A 280 10.76 22.08 -0.81
N ASP A 281 10.70 21.12 0.12
CA ASP A 281 11.84 20.28 0.48
C ASP A 281 12.28 19.41 -0.71
N SER A 282 13.59 19.21 -0.85
CA SER A 282 14.16 18.36 -1.90
C SER A 282 13.74 16.89 -1.75
N ASN A 283 13.41 16.44 -0.54
CA ASN A 283 12.85 15.12 -0.30
C ASN A 283 11.32 15.13 -0.40
N ARG A 284 10.81 14.50 -1.46
CA ARG A 284 9.37 14.43 -1.75
C ARG A 284 8.55 13.77 -0.64
N SER A 285 9.11 12.79 0.08
CA SER A 285 8.40 12.16 1.20
C SER A 285 8.15 13.16 2.34
N ILE A 286 9.08 14.08 2.58
CA ILE A 286 8.93 15.15 3.59
C ILE A 286 7.86 16.13 3.13
N ALA A 287 7.94 16.60 1.88
CA ALA A 287 6.98 17.53 1.30
C ALA A 287 5.55 16.95 1.31
N THR A 288 5.36 15.70 0.90
CA THR A 288 4.06 15.02 0.94
C THR A 288 3.51 14.98 2.36
N LEU A 289 4.30 14.51 3.34
CA LEU A 289 3.86 14.45 4.72
C LEU A 289 3.56 15.84 5.30
N ALA A 290 4.30 16.87 4.90
CA ALA A 290 4.06 18.26 5.31
C ALA A 290 2.71 18.75 4.77
N ILE A 291 2.43 18.55 3.48
CA ILE A 291 1.14 18.88 2.85
C ILE A 291 -0.01 18.17 3.54
N THR A 292 0.08 16.84 3.72
CA THR A 292 -0.96 16.06 4.39
C THR A 292 -1.18 16.52 5.83
N THR A 293 -0.13 16.98 6.52
CA THR A 293 -0.27 17.53 7.89
C THR A 293 -0.96 18.88 7.85
N LEU A 294 -0.54 19.78 6.96
CA LEU A 294 -1.11 21.12 6.79
C LEU A 294 -2.58 21.11 6.39
N LEU A 295 -3.01 20.17 5.55
CA LEU A 295 -4.43 20.05 5.20
C LEU A 295 -5.30 19.66 6.41
N LYS A 296 -4.75 18.96 7.41
CA LYS A 296 -5.45 18.61 8.66
C LYS A 296 -5.43 19.74 9.68
N THR A 297 -4.32 20.47 9.78
CA THR A 297 -4.07 21.53 10.78
C THR A 297 -4.36 22.93 10.26
N GLY A 298 -4.69 23.08 8.98
CA GLY A 298 -4.95 24.34 8.31
C GLY A 298 -6.11 25.10 8.95
N SER A 299 -5.97 26.43 8.98
CA SER A 299 -7.01 27.38 9.37
C SER A 299 -7.66 28.02 8.13
N GLU A 300 -8.84 28.60 8.29
CA GLU A 300 -9.57 29.28 7.19
C GLU A 300 -8.72 30.35 6.48
N SER A 301 -7.84 31.06 7.20
CA SER A 301 -6.96 32.10 6.64
C SER A 301 -5.80 31.54 5.82
N SER A 302 -5.40 30.29 6.06
CA SER A 302 -4.26 29.66 5.38
C SER A 302 -4.64 28.97 4.06
N VAL A 303 -5.93 28.66 3.85
CA VAL A 303 -6.43 27.87 2.71
C VAL A 303 -5.95 28.43 1.37
N ASP A 304 -6.09 29.74 1.16
CA ASP A 304 -5.69 30.41 -0.08
C ASP A 304 -4.19 30.23 -0.40
N ARG A 305 -3.34 30.31 0.63
CA ARG A 305 -1.88 30.15 0.49
C ARG A 305 -1.52 28.68 0.25
N LEU A 306 -2.13 27.77 1.01
CA LEU A 306 -1.90 26.34 0.90
C LEU A 306 -2.27 25.83 -0.50
N MET A 307 -3.44 26.18 -1.03
CA MET A 307 -3.84 25.74 -2.38
C MET A 307 -2.87 26.21 -3.46
N LYS A 308 -2.35 27.44 -3.36
CA LYS A 308 -1.33 27.96 -4.31
C LYS A 308 -0.02 27.18 -4.26
N GLN A 309 0.47 26.86 -3.06
CA GLN A 309 1.73 26.12 -2.90
C GLN A 309 1.61 24.65 -3.31
N ILE A 310 0.45 24.03 -3.04
CA ILE A 310 0.20 22.63 -3.37
C ILE A 310 0.07 22.43 -4.89
N SER A 311 -0.44 23.42 -5.62
CA SER A 311 -0.66 23.33 -7.09
C SER A 311 0.59 22.91 -7.87
N SER A 312 1.76 23.47 -7.54
CA SER A 312 3.01 23.14 -8.25
C SER A 312 3.57 21.77 -7.86
N PHE A 313 3.19 21.25 -6.69
CA PHE A 313 3.66 19.97 -6.19
C PHE A 313 2.81 18.80 -6.71
N VAL A 314 1.50 19.00 -6.82
CA VAL A 314 0.53 17.95 -7.19
C VAL A 314 0.76 17.41 -8.61
N SER A 315 1.29 18.22 -9.53
CA SER A 315 1.63 17.76 -10.88
C SER A 315 2.83 16.80 -10.92
N GLU A 316 3.65 16.77 -9.88
CA GLU A 316 4.90 16.00 -9.83
C GLU A 316 4.80 14.68 -9.06
N ILE A 317 3.62 14.34 -8.53
CA ILE A 317 3.38 13.15 -7.70
C ILE A 317 2.48 12.12 -8.39
N SER A 318 2.51 10.87 -7.92
CA SER A 318 1.66 9.79 -8.45
C SER A 318 0.18 10.03 -8.13
N ASP A 319 -0.70 9.45 -8.96
CA ASP A 319 -2.14 9.59 -8.84
C ASP A 319 -2.69 9.09 -7.49
N GLU A 320 -2.08 8.05 -6.91
CA GLU A 320 -2.42 7.59 -5.55
C GLU A 320 -2.29 8.70 -4.51
N PHE A 321 -1.19 9.46 -4.54
CA PHE A 321 -1.02 10.60 -3.64
C PHE A 321 -1.94 11.76 -4.00
N LYS A 322 -2.21 11.99 -5.28
CA LYS A 322 -3.18 13.02 -5.69
C LYS A 322 -4.58 12.71 -5.14
N VAL A 323 -5.00 11.44 -5.12
CA VAL A 323 -6.28 11.02 -4.50
C VAL A 323 -6.32 11.38 -3.01
N VAL A 324 -5.24 11.14 -2.27
CA VAL A 324 -5.15 11.53 -0.83
C VAL A 324 -5.26 13.05 -0.66
N VAL A 325 -4.66 13.84 -1.55
CA VAL A 325 -4.79 15.31 -1.54
C VAL A 325 -6.24 15.73 -1.79
N VAL A 326 -6.93 15.13 -2.77
CA VAL A 326 -8.33 15.41 -3.07
C VAL A 326 -9.25 15.10 -1.88
N GLN A 327 -9.06 13.95 -1.23
CA GLN A 327 -9.81 13.60 -0.02
C GLN A 327 -9.61 14.61 1.12
N ALA A 328 -8.36 15.07 1.31
CA ALA A 328 -8.06 16.08 2.32
C ALA A 328 -8.68 17.45 1.99
N ILE A 329 -8.76 17.81 0.69
CA ILE A 329 -9.47 19.02 0.24
C ILE A 329 -10.98 18.89 0.47
N SER A 330 -11.57 17.72 0.22
CA SER A 330 -12.98 17.46 0.52
C SER A 330 -13.29 17.71 2.00
N ALA A 331 -12.48 17.17 2.91
CA ALA A 331 -12.62 17.42 4.34
C ALA A 331 -12.45 18.90 4.70
N LEU A 332 -11.55 19.63 4.01
CA LEU A 332 -11.35 21.06 4.20
C LEU A 332 -12.54 21.89 3.72
N CYS A 333 -13.19 21.50 2.61
CA CYS A 333 -14.43 22.09 2.11
C CYS A 333 -15.57 21.97 3.13
N GLN A 334 -15.73 20.79 3.73
CA GLN A 334 -16.72 20.56 4.78
C GLN A 334 -16.44 21.40 6.03
N LYS A 335 -15.17 21.54 6.41
CA LYS A 335 -14.74 22.31 7.58
C LYS A 335 -14.84 23.82 7.38
N TYR A 336 -14.56 24.32 6.18
CA TYR A 336 -14.57 25.74 5.84
C TYR A 336 -15.43 26.05 4.59
N PRO A 337 -16.78 25.92 4.68
CA PRO A 337 -17.66 26.04 3.52
C PRO A 337 -17.56 27.39 2.79
N ARG A 338 -17.24 28.48 3.50
CA ARG A 338 -17.08 29.83 2.91
C ARG A 338 -15.91 29.93 1.93
N LYS A 339 -14.96 29.02 1.98
CA LYS A 339 -13.79 28.98 1.08
C LYS A 339 -14.00 28.05 -0.12
N HIS A 340 -15.21 27.51 -0.32
CA HIS A 340 -15.53 26.56 -1.39
C HIS A 340 -15.10 27.05 -2.79
N SER A 341 -15.22 28.36 -3.07
CA SER A 341 -14.85 28.93 -4.38
C SER A 341 -13.38 28.69 -4.74
N VAL A 342 -12.48 28.87 -3.77
CA VAL A 342 -11.03 28.67 -3.97
C VAL A 342 -10.70 27.20 -4.16
N MET A 343 -11.27 26.34 -3.30
CA MET A 343 -11.04 24.89 -3.35
C MET A 343 -11.63 24.26 -4.62
N MET A 344 -12.80 24.72 -5.07
CA MET A 344 -13.43 24.22 -6.29
C MET A 344 -12.71 24.68 -7.56
N THR A 345 -12.19 25.92 -7.58
CA THR A 345 -11.31 26.37 -8.67
C THR A 345 -10.05 25.51 -8.74
N PHE A 346 -9.47 25.19 -7.58
CA PHE A 346 -8.30 24.32 -7.48
C PHE A 346 -8.59 22.90 -7.99
N LEU A 347 -9.69 22.28 -7.53
CA LEU A 347 -10.15 20.96 -8.02
C LEU A 347 -10.44 20.97 -9.52
N SER A 348 -11.01 22.05 -10.06
CA SER A 348 -11.26 22.16 -11.50
C SER A 348 -9.97 22.22 -12.31
N ASN A 349 -8.93 22.90 -11.83
CA ASN A 349 -7.63 22.90 -12.51
C ASN A 349 -7.02 21.49 -12.50
N MET A 350 -7.03 20.84 -11.33
CA MET A 350 -6.60 19.45 -11.18
C MET A 350 -7.37 18.47 -12.08
N LEU A 351 -8.66 18.74 -12.33
CA LEU A 351 -9.50 17.93 -13.20
C LEU A 351 -9.14 18.07 -14.68
N ARG A 352 -8.51 19.18 -15.10
CA ARG A 352 -8.02 19.38 -16.47
C ARG A 352 -6.68 18.70 -16.71
N ASP A 353 -5.80 18.69 -15.72
CA ASP A 353 -4.46 18.10 -15.81
C ASP A 353 -4.52 16.59 -16.04
N ASP A 354 -3.56 16.01 -16.76
CA ASP A 354 -3.50 14.57 -17.03
C ASP A 354 -3.52 13.72 -15.74
N GLY A 355 -4.22 12.59 -15.81
CA GLY A 355 -4.27 11.62 -14.73
C GLY A 355 -5.27 10.50 -14.97
N GLY A 356 -5.09 9.40 -14.25
CA GLY A 356 -5.89 8.19 -14.38
C GLY A 356 -7.31 8.30 -13.83
N PHE A 357 -8.10 7.27 -14.13
CA PHE A 357 -9.53 7.22 -13.82
C PHE A 357 -9.86 7.44 -12.33
N GLU A 358 -9.20 6.73 -11.41
CA GLU A 358 -9.49 6.81 -9.97
C GLU A 358 -9.21 8.21 -9.39
N TYR A 359 -8.17 8.89 -9.89
CA TYR A 359 -7.86 10.26 -9.55
C TYR A 359 -8.93 11.23 -10.05
N LYS A 360 -9.30 11.15 -11.33
CA LYS A 360 -10.38 11.98 -11.91
C LYS A 360 -11.71 11.74 -11.22
N ARG A 361 -12.03 10.47 -10.92
CA ARG A 361 -13.21 10.06 -10.17
C ARG A 361 -13.25 10.71 -8.79
N ALA A 362 -12.15 10.65 -8.03
CA ALA A 362 -12.08 11.28 -6.71
C ALA A 362 -12.36 12.79 -6.77
N ILE A 363 -11.86 13.48 -7.80
CA ILE A 363 -12.14 14.92 -8.00
C ILE A 363 -13.61 15.15 -8.32
N VAL A 364 -14.17 14.40 -9.27
CA VAL A 364 -15.58 14.53 -9.67
C VAL A 364 -16.50 14.29 -8.48
N ASP A 365 -16.23 13.24 -7.69
CA ASP A 365 -16.99 12.91 -6.48
C ASP A 365 -16.89 14.03 -5.42
N CYS A 366 -15.69 14.61 -5.26
CA CYS A 366 -15.50 15.77 -4.38
C CYS A 366 -16.29 16.99 -4.86
N ILE A 367 -16.28 17.30 -6.17
CA ILE A 367 -17.04 18.44 -6.73
C ILE A 367 -18.54 18.21 -6.56
N ILE A 368 -19.03 16.98 -6.79
CA ILE A 368 -20.44 16.62 -6.58
C ILE A 368 -20.84 16.86 -5.12
N SER A 369 -20.05 16.36 -4.17
CA SER A 369 -20.31 16.59 -2.74
C SER A 369 -20.39 18.08 -2.40
N ILE A 370 -19.49 18.91 -2.94
CA ILE A 370 -19.51 20.36 -2.73
C ILE A 370 -20.80 20.99 -3.29
N ILE A 371 -21.23 20.61 -4.50
CA ILE A 371 -22.46 21.09 -5.17
C ILE A 371 -23.70 20.77 -4.33
N GLU A 372 -23.76 19.56 -3.76
CA GLU A 372 -24.90 19.08 -2.99
C GLU A 372 -24.98 19.70 -1.59
N GLU A 373 -23.83 19.94 -0.96
CA GLU A 373 -23.75 20.52 0.38
C GLU A 373 -23.93 22.04 0.38
N ASN A 374 -23.43 22.74 -0.67
CA ASN A 374 -23.41 24.19 -0.75
C ASN A 374 -24.16 24.74 -1.99
N PRO A 375 -25.37 25.32 -1.81
CA PRO A 375 -26.14 25.94 -2.89
C PRO A 375 -25.41 27.05 -3.66
N GLU A 376 -24.55 27.84 -3.01
CA GLU A 376 -23.81 28.94 -3.64
C GLU A 376 -22.74 28.43 -4.62
N SER A 377 -22.32 27.18 -4.46
CA SER A 377 -21.33 26.52 -5.31
C SER A 377 -21.92 25.88 -6.56
N LYS A 378 -23.25 25.73 -6.64
CA LYS A 378 -23.90 24.92 -7.69
C LYS A 378 -23.59 25.40 -9.10
N GLU A 379 -23.72 26.70 -9.37
CA GLU A 379 -23.53 27.19 -10.74
C GLU A 379 -22.08 27.07 -11.21
N SER A 380 -21.10 27.33 -10.34
CA SER A 380 -19.68 27.19 -10.69
C SER A 380 -19.26 25.73 -10.78
N GLY A 381 -19.68 24.88 -9.84
CA GLY A 381 -19.40 23.44 -9.88
C GLY A 381 -19.96 22.76 -11.13
N LEU A 382 -21.22 23.04 -11.48
CA LEU A 382 -21.82 22.51 -12.71
C LEU A 382 -21.12 23.05 -13.96
N ALA A 383 -20.66 24.30 -13.97
CA ALA A 383 -19.89 24.85 -15.10
C ALA A 383 -18.55 24.12 -15.29
N HIS A 384 -17.80 23.87 -14.21
CA HIS A 384 -16.54 23.11 -14.28
C HIS A 384 -16.74 21.68 -14.78
N LEU A 385 -17.80 21.00 -14.31
CA LEU A 385 -18.13 19.66 -14.79
C LEU A 385 -18.61 19.64 -16.24
N CYS A 386 -19.34 20.67 -16.67
CA CYS A 386 -19.76 20.82 -18.08
C CYS A 386 -18.57 20.97 -19.02
N GLU A 387 -17.56 21.73 -18.61
CA GLU A 387 -16.33 21.89 -19.38
C GLU A 387 -15.53 20.58 -19.42
N PHE A 388 -15.43 19.85 -18.31
CA PHE A 388 -14.75 18.56 -18.28
C PHE A 388 -15.38 17.52 -19.21
N ILE A 389 -16.72 17.44 -19.27
CA ILE A 389 -17.39 16.48 -20.18
C ILE A 389 -17.25 16.86 -21.67
N GLU A 390 -16.70 18.02 -22.02
CA GLU A 390 -16.45 18.36 -23.43
C GLU A 390 -15.41 17.45 -24.07
N ASP A 391 -14.38 17.09 -23.31
CA ASP A 391 -13.23 16.28 -23.74
C ASP A 391 -12.99 15.08 -22.79
N CYS A 392 -14.04 14.53 -22.18
CA CYS A 392 -13.91 13.43 -21.23
C CYS A 392 -13.79 12.08 -21.92
N GLU A 393 -12.68 11.38 -21.72
CA GLU A 393 -12.44 10.03 -22.26
C GLU A 393 -13.12 8.92 -21.44
N HIS A 394 -13.61 9.23 -20.24
CA HIS A 394 -14.14 8.24 -19.30
C HIS A 394 -15.67 8.18 -19.31
N THR A 395 -16.22 7.16 -19.99
CA THR A 395 -17.67 6.90 -20.09
C THR A 395 -18.41 6.93 -18.75
N VAL A 396 -17.84 6.30 -17.71
CA VAL A 396 -18.46 6.25 -16.37
C VAL A 396 -18.54 7.64 -15.71
N LEU A 397 -17.53 8.51 -15.92
CA LEU A 397 -17.55 9.87 -15.38
C LEU A 397 -18.50 10.76 -16.16
N ALA A 398 -18.48 10.67 -17.49
CA ALA A 398 -19.39 11.42 -18.36
C ALA A 398 -20.86 11.11 -18.03
N THR A 399 -21.22 9.82 -17.93
CA THR A 399 -22.58 9.40 -17.55
C THR A 399 -22.99 9.88 -16.15
N LYS A 400 -22.08 9.80 -15.17
CA LYS A 400 -22.32 10.32 -13.80
C LYS A 400 -22.57 11.83 -13.78
N ILE A 401 -21.77 12.60 -14.51
CA ILE A 401 -21.93 14.05 -14.62
C ILE A 401 -23.22 14.41 -15.35
N LEU A 402 -23.57 13.72 -16.43
CA LEU A 402 -24.85 13.91 -17.13
C LEU A 402 -26.05 13.63 -16.22
N HIS A 403 -25.97 12.59 -15.39
CA HIS A 403 -26.99 12.31 -14.39
C HIS A 403 -27.16 13.47 -13.40
N LEU A 404 -26.04 13.99 -12.86
CA LEU A 404 -26.04 15.17 -11.98
C LEU A 404 -26.62 16.40 -12.67
N LEU A 405 -26.22 16.66 -13.91
CA LEU A 405 -26.75 17.77 -14.71
C LEU A 405 -28.26 17.66 -14.89
N GLY A 406 -28.79 16.45 -15.12
CA GLY A 406 -30.24 16.21 -15.17
C GLY A 406 -30.94 16.39 -13.81
N LYS A 407 -30.27 16.14 -12.68
CA LYS A 407 -30.81 16.30 -11.31
C LYS A 407 -30.85 17.76 -10.87
N GLU A 408 -29.72 18.47 -11.04
CA GLU A 408 -29.51 19.81 -10.48
C GLU A 408 -29.61 20.94 -11.51
N GLY A 409 -29.22 20.69 -12.77
CA GLY A 409 -29.25 21.69 -13.85
C GLY A 409 -30.63 22.33 -14.09
N PRO A 410 -31.75 21.59 -14.10
CA PRO A 410 -33.09 22.15 -14.25
C PRO A 410 -33.51 23.12 -13.14
N ARG A 411 -32.87 23.04 -11.96
CA ARG A 411 -33.19 23.84 -10.76
C ARG A 411 -32.37 25.12 -10.66
N THR A 412 -31.42 25.33 -11.58
CA THR A 412 -30.58 26.51 -11.61
C THR A 412 -31.33 27.74 -12.12
N PRO A 413 -30.85 28.97 -11.88
CA PRO A 413 -31.49 30.18 -12.40
C PRO A 413 -31.55 30.27 -13.93
N SER A 414 -30.61 29.61 -14.63
CA SER A 414 -30.50 29.64 -16.09
C SER A 414 -30.33 28.25 -16.71
N PRO A 415 -31.37 27.37 -16.70
CA PRO A 415 -31.22 25.98 -17.11
C PRO A 415 -30.84 25.78 -18.58
N SER A 416 -31.24 26.71 -19.47
CA SER A 416 -30.96 26.62 -20.91
C SER A 416 -29.47 26.55 -21.26
N LYS A 417 -28.59 27.10 -20.40
CA LYS A 417 -27.13 27.10 -20.65
C LYS A 417 -26.53 25.69 -20.68
N TYR A 418 -27.13 24.74 -19.96
CA TYR A 418 -26.62 23.37 -19.83
C TYR A 418 -27.03 22.47 -21.00
N ILE A 419 -28.13 22.80 -21.68
CA ILE A 419 -28.68 21.99 -22.77
C ILE A 419 -27.65 21.80 -23.90
N ARG A 420 -26.85 22.83 -24.21
CA ARG A 420 -25.82 22.72 -25.26
C ARG A 420 -24.78 21.64 -24.95
N PHE A 421 -24.33 21.58 -23.69
CA PHE A 421 -23.32 20.62 -23.26
C PHE A 421 -23.87 19.20 -23.29
N ILE A 422 -25.13 19.01 -22.85
CA ILE A 422 -25.81 17.72 -22.88
C ILE A 422 -26.05 17.28 -24.33
N PHE A 423 -26.56 18.16 -25.19
CA PHE A 423 -26.90 17.82 -26.57
C PHE A 423 -25.68 17.47 -27.42
N ASN A 424 -24.56 18.16 -27.24
CA ASN A 424 -23.33 17.82 -27.97
C ASN A 424 -22.87 16.36 -27.69
N ARG A 425 -23.09 15.87 -26.47
CA ARG A 425 -22.80 14.48 -26.09
C ARG A 425 -23.74 13.46 -26.74
N VAL A 426 -24.95 13.85 -27.13
CA VAL A 426 -25.88 12.97 -27.87
C VAL A 426 -25.34 12.65 -29.27
N VAL A 427 -24.48 13.49 -29.84
CA VAL A 427 -24.02 13.36 -31.23
C VAL A 427 -22.62 12.75 -31.35
N LEU A 428 -21.74 13.07 -30.41
CA LEU A 428 -20.29 12.85 -30.56
C LEU A 428 -19.75 11.66 -29.76
N GLU A 429 -20.58 11.02 -28.92
CA GLU A 429 -20.13 10.05 -27.92
C GLU A 429 -20.70 8.64 -28.16
N ASN A 430 -20.20 7.68 -27.39
CA ASN A 430 -20.73 6.32 -27.38
C ASN A 430 -22.18 6.23 -26.86
N GLU A 431 -22.84 5.12 -27.17
CA GLU A 431 -24.22 4.79 -26.84
C GLU A 431 -24.56 4.98 -25.35
N ALA A 432 -23.69 4.60 -24.42
CA ALA A 432 -23.94 4.74 -22.99
C ALA A 432 -24.03 6.21 -22.56
N VAL A 433 -23.13 7.07 -23.05
CA VAL A 433 -23.14 8.51 -22.80
C VAL A 433 -24.35 9.18 -23.48
N ARG A 434 -24.65 8.80 -24.73
CA ARG A 434 -25.82 9.30 -25.47
C ARG A 434 -27.12 8.97 -24.74
N ALA A 435 -27.28 7.75 -24.24
CA ALA A 435 -28.45 7.32 -23.49
C ALA A 435 -28.60 8.09 -22.17
N ALA A 436 -27.50 8.40 -21.47
CA ALA A 436 -27.51 9.23 -20.26
C ALA A 436 -27.89 10.68 -20.58
N ALA A 437 -27.41 11.23 -21.70
CA ALA A 437 -27.74 12.58 -22.16
C ALA A 437 -29.23 12.71 -22.50
N VAL A 438 -29.83 11.69 -23.15
CA VAL A 438 -31.28 11.63 -23.40
C VAL A 438 -32.09 11.67 -22.09
N SER A 439 -31.71 10.88 -21.08
CA SER A 439 -32.33 10.95 -19.74
C SER A 439 -32.19 12.32 -19.10
N ALA A 440 -31.03 12.97 -19.23
CA ALA A 440 -30.81 14.31 -18.69
C ALA A 440 -31.73 15.33 -19.39
N LEU A 441 -31.81 15.34 -20.72
CA LEU A 441 -32.71 16.20 -21.49
C LEU A 441 -34.18 16.02 -21.07
N ALA A 442 -34.61 14.77 -20.86
CA ALA A 442 -35.96 14.47 -20.40
C ALA A 442 -36.28 15.13 -19.04
N LYS A 443 -35.33 15.10 -18.09
CA LYS A 443 -35.49 15.79 -16.80
C LYS A 443 -35.60 17.31 -16.95
N PHE A 444 -34.84 17.93 -17.88
CA PHE A 444 -35.00 19.36 -18.19
C PHE A 444 -36.40 19.68 -18.74
N GLY A 445 -36.89 18.88 -19.69
CA GLY A 445 -38.23 19.05 -20.28
C GLY A 445 -39.36 18.83 -19.26
N ALA A 446 -39.17 17.88 -18.34
CA ALA A 446 -40.15 17.55 -17.30
C ALA A 446 -40.28 18.65 -16.24
N GLN A 447 -39.19 19.35 -15.92
CA GLN A 447 -39.16 20.35 -14.84
C GLN A 447 -39.35 21.79 -15.33
N ASN A 448 -39.02 22.09 -16.59
CA ASN A 448 -39.08 23.44 -17.15
C ASN A 448 -40.02 23.51 -18.37
N GLU A 449 -41.25 23.97 -18.16
CA GLU A 449 -42.28 24.06 -19.22
C GLU A 449 -41.86 24.97 -20.41
N ASN A 450 -41.10 26.03 -20.13
CA ASN A 450 -40.58 26.93 -21.17
C ASN A 450 -39.56 26.26 -22.11
N LEU A 451 -38.84 25.25 -21.63
CA LEU A 451 -37.82 24.52 -22.40
C LEU A 451 -38.38 23.27 -23.07
N LEU A 452 -39.55 22.80 -22.63
CA LEU A 452 -40.21 21.59 -23.13
C LEU A 452 -40.32 21.55 -24.66
N PRO A 453 -40.77 22.61 -25.39
CA PRO A 453 -40.87 22.55 -26.85
C PRO A 453 -39.52 22.24 -27.52
N SER A 454 -38.44 22.87 -27.05
CA SER A 454 -37.09 22.65 -27.57
C SER A 454 -36.62 21.22 -27.26
N ILE A 455 -36.84 20.74 -26.03
CA ILE A 455 -36.47 19.38 -25.62
C ILE A 455 -37.20 18.32 -26.45
N LEU A 456 -38.50 18.50 -26.73
CA LEU A 456 -39.27 17.57 -27.56
C LEU A 456 -38.68 17.44 -28.97
N VAL A 457 -38.21 18.55 -29.58
CA VAL A 457 -37.54 18.52 -30.88
C VAL A 457 -36.21 17.76 -30.80
N LEU A 458 -35.44 17.93 -29.73
CA LEU A 458 -34.19 17.20 -29.54
C LEU A 458 -34.45 15.70 -29.36
N LEU A 459 -35.42 15.31 -28.53
CA LEU A 459 -35.80 13.90 -28.32
C LEU A 459 -36.33 13.25 -29.60
N GLN A 460 -37.11 13.96 -30.42
CA GLN A 460 -37.55 13.46 -31.74
C GLN A 460 -36.37 13.12 -32.65
N ARG A 461 -35.27 13.89 -32.61
CA ARG A 461 -34.06 13.55 -33.37
C ARG A 461 -33.38 12.30 -32.83
N CYS A 462 -33.37 12.11 -31.51
CA CYS A 462 -32.78 10.93 -30.87
C CYS A 462 -33.56 9.63 -31.17
N MET A 463 -34.82 9.70 -31.63
CA MET A 463 -35.55 8.52 -32.10
C MET A 463 -34.96 7.91 -33.39
N MET A 464 -34.11 8.67 -34.10
CA MET A 464 -33.43 8.21 -35.31
C MET A 464 -31.99 7.76 -35.02
N ASP A 465 -31.64 7.57 -33.75
CA ASP A 465 -30.31 7.12 -33.34
C ASP A 465 -30.01 5.69 -33.86
N SER A 466 -28.74 5.36 -34.08
CA SER A 466 -28.32 4.03 -34.52
C SER A 466 -28.45 2.97 -33.43
N ASP A 467 -28.35 3.37 -32.15
CA ASP A 467 -28.42 2.47 -31.01
C ASP A 467 -29.87 2.27 -30.51
N ASP A 468 -30.21 1.02 -30.21
CA ASP A 468 -31.56 0.61 -29.81
C ASP A 468 -31.95 1.22 -28.45
N GLU A 469 -31.04 1.23 -27.47
CA GLU A 469 -31.30 1.75 -26.13
C GLU A 469 -31.51 3.27 -26.15
N VAL A 470 -30.71 4.01 -26.93
CA VAL A 470 -30.89 5.46 -27.10
C VAL A 470 -32.25 5.76 -27.73
N ARG A 471 -32.64 5.04 -28.78
CA ARG A 471 -33.94 5.22 -29.46
C ARG A 471 -35.13 4.91 -28.56
N ASP A 472 -35.08 3.80 -27.84
CA ASP A 472 -36.15 3.36 -26.96
C ASP A 472 -36.37 4.35 -25.82
N ARG A 473 -35.26 4.79 -25.20
CA ARG A 473 -35.28 5.80 -24.15
C ARG A 473 -35.79 7.15 -24.64
N ALA A 474 -35.38 7.59 -25.84
CA ALA A 474 -35.88 8.81 -26.45
C ALA A 474 -37.38 8.75 -26.75
N THR A 475 -37.84 7.63 -27.32
CA THR A 475 -39.25 7.38 -27.65
C THR A 475 -40.10 7.35 -26.39
N PHE A 476 -39.64 6.64 -25.35
CA PHE A 476 -40.30 6.57 -24.05
C PHE A 476 -40.48 7.96 -23.43
N TYR A 477 -39.39 8.72 -23.27
CA TYR A 477 -39.48 10.04 -22.66
C TYR A 477 -40.25 11.05 -23.51
N LEU A 478 -40.16 10.98 -24.84
CA LEU A 478 -40.96 11.83 -25.72
C LEU A 478 -42.46 11.61 -25.48
N ASN A 479 -42.90 10.34 -25.41
CA ASN A 479 -44.30 9.98 -25.18
C ASN A 479 -44.79 10.40 -23.79
N VAL A 480 -43.97 10.26 -22.75
CA VAL A 480 -44.31 10.73 -21.40
C VAL A 480 -44.46 12.25 -21.35
N LEU A 481 -43.50 12.98 -21.92
CA LEU A 481 -43.49 14.44 -21.91
C LEU A 481 -44.62 15.06 -22.75
N GLN A 482 -45.01 14.43 -23.86
CA GLN A 482 -46.13 14.89 -24.70
C GLN A 482 -47.48 14.85 -23.97
N GLN A 483 -47.64 13.97 -22.98
CA GLN A 483 -48.86 13.90 -22.19
C GLN A 483 -49.02 15.12 -21.26
N ARG A 484 -47.94 15.86 -20.98
CA ARG A 484 -47.92 17.05 -20.11
C ARG A 484 -48.53 16.80 -18.72
N GLN A 485 -48.42 15.58 -18.21
CA GLN A 485 -48.92 15.20 -16.89
C GLN A 485 -47.78 15.15 -15.88
N ILE A 486 -47.85 16.01 -14.86
CA ILE A 486 -46.84 16.08 -13.78
C ILE A 486 -46.71 14.73 -13.05
N ALA A 487 -47.83 14.00 -12.89
CA ALA A 487 -47.84 12.69 -12.24
C ALA A 487 -47.01 11.65 -13.01
N LEU A 488 -47.09 11.64 -14.35
CA LEU A 488 -46.30 10.76 -15.20
C LEU A 488 -44.82 11.15 -15.20
N ASN A 489 -44.52 12.45 -15.23
CA ASN A 489 -43.15 12.94 -15.11
C ASN A 489 -42.52 12.49 -13.77
N ALA A 490 -43.26 12.59 -12.67
CA ALA A 490 -42.82 12.11 -11.37
C ALA A 490 -42.56 10.59 -11.39
N ALA A 491 -43.51 9.81 -11.90
CA ALA A 491 -43.43 8.35 -11.90
C ALA A 491 -42.31 7.79 -12.80
N TYR A 492 -42.05 8.40 -13.95
CA TYR A 492 -41.24 7.80 -15.01
C TYR A 492 -39.96 8.56 -15.38
N ILE A 493 -39.81 9.82 -14.97
CA ILE A 493 -38.63 10.65 -15.29
C ILE A 493 -37.82 10.98 -14.04
N PHE A 494 -38.48 11.35 -12.94
CA PHE A 494 -37.80 11.76 -11.71
C PHE A 494 -37.56 10.61 -10.74
N ASN A 495 -38.56 9.75 -10.54
CA ASN A 495 -38.43 8.63 -9.62
C ASN A 495 -37.77 7.46 -10.35
N GLY A 496 -36.61 7.05 -9.83
CA GLY A 496 -35.95 5.81 -10.25
C GLY A 496 -36.64 4.58 -9.65
N LEU A 497 -35.92 3.47 -9.60
CA LEU A 497 -36.38 2.24 -8.96
C LEU A 497 -36.86 2.53 -7.53
N THR A 498 -38.12 2.21 -7.23
CA THR A 498 -38.75 2.44 -5.92
C THR A 498 -38.44 1.34 -4.90
N VAL A 499 -37.79 0.27 -5.36
CA VAL A 499 -37.42 -0.90 -4.58
C VAL A 499 -35.92 -0.86 -4.25
N SER A 500 -35.55 -1.47 -3.13
CA SER A 500 -34.14 -1.61 -2.74
C SER A 500 -33.39 -2.46 -3.77
N VAL A 501 -32.28 -1.99 -4.34
CA VAL A 501 -31.47 -2.77 -5.31
C VAL A 501 -30.96 -4.07 -4.68
N PRO A 502 -30.39 -4.08 -3.46
CA PRO A 502 -30.02 -5.32 -2.79
C PRO A 502 -31.21 -6.20 -2.41
N GLY A 503 -32.35 -5.59 -2.08
CA GLY A 503 -33.60 -6.32 -1.87
C GLY A 503 -34.09 -7.01 -3.15
N MET A 504 -33.92 -6.35 -4.29
CA MET A 504 -34.28 -6.86 -5.62
C MET A 504 -33.36 -7.99 -6.02
N GLU A 505 -32.06 -7.85 -5.80
CA GLU A 505 -31.07 -8.91 -6.02
C GLU A 505 -31.39 -10.17 -5.22
N LYS A 506 -31.64 -10.03 -3.91
CA LYS A 506 -32.04 -11.16 -3.05
C LYS A 506 -33.34 -11.82 -3.52
N ALA A 507 -34.34 -11.02 -3.89
CA ALA A 507 -35.62 -11.54 -4.37
C ALA A 507 -35.49 -12.25 -5.74
N LEU A 508 -34.67 -11.72 -6.65
CA LEU A 508 -34.38 -12.34 -7.95
C LEU A 508 -33.59 -13.63 -7.78
N HIS A 509 -32.58 -13.64 -6.91
CA HIS A 509 -31.79 -14.83 -6.60
C HIS A 509 -32.66 -15.93 -5.97
N GLN A 510 -33.58 -15.58 -5.07
CA GLN A 510 -34.54 -16.53 -4.54
C GLN A 510 -35.48 -17.08 -5.63
N TYR A 511 -35.93 -16.21 -6.54
CA TYR A 511 -36.78 -16.61 -7.66
C TYR A 511 -36.08 -17.53 -8.66
N THR A 512 -34.76 -17.41 -8.83
CA THR A 512 -33.97 -18.34 -9.67
C THR A 512 -33.67 -19.66 -8.97
N LEU A 513 -33.54 -19.67 -7.65
CA LEU A 513 -33.35 -20.88 -6.84
C LEU A 513 -34.64 -21.71 -6.71
N GLU A 514 -35.80 -21.07 -6.70
CA GLU A 514 -37.12 -21.72 -6.68
C GLU A 514 -37.91 -21.37 -7.97
N PRO A 515 -37.67 -22.10 -9.09
CA PRO A 515 -38.35 -21.82 -10.35
C PRO A 515 -39.86 -21.91 -10.17
N SER A 516 -40.53 -20.77 -10.32
CA SER A 516 -41.98 -20.64 -10.26
C SER A 516 -42.54 -20.49 -11.68
N ASP A 517 -43.68 -21.12 -11.96
CA ASP A 517 -44.42 -20.91 -13.22
C ASP A 517 -45.02 -19.49 -13.34
N LYS A 518 -45.00 -18.71 -12.25
CA LYS A 518 -45.48 -17.33 -12.21
C LYS A 518 -44.32 -16.35 -12.42
N PRO A 519 -44.47 -15.33 -13.30
CA PRO A 519 -43.45 -14.29 -13.50
C PRO A 519 -43.07 -13.60 -12.18
N PHE A 520 -41.81 -13.17 -12.09
CA PHE A 520 -41.31 -12.37 -10.97
C PHE A 520 -42.16 -11.10 -10.78
N ASP A 521 -42.65 -10.87 -9.56
CA ASP A 521 -43.45 -9.69 -9.23
C ASP A 521 -42.60 -8.69 -8.42
N MET A 522 -42.32 -7.53 -9.01
CA MET A 522 -41.54 -6.46 -8.36
C MET A 522 -42.14 -6.01 -7.01
N LYS A 523 -43.43 -6.27 -6.76
CA LYS A 523 -44.09 -5.97 -5.47
C LYS A 523 -43.61 -6.85 -4.31
N THR A 524 -42.94 -7.97 -4.58
CA THR A 524 -42.36 -8.82 -3.53
C THR A 524 -41.03 -8.27 -3.01
N VAL A 525 -40.47 -7.27 -3.69
CA VAL A 525 -39.24 -6.61 -3.29
C VAL A 525 -39.52 -5.52 -2.26
N PRO A 526 -38.76 -5.46 -1.14
CA PRO A 526 -38.89 -4.38 -0.16
C PRO A 526 -38.73 -3.00 -0.82
N LEU A 527 -39.67 -2.08 -0.51
CA LEU A 527 -39.59 -0.68 -0.91
C LEU A 527 -38.32 -0.06 -0.33
N ALA A 528 -37.66 0.81 -1.11
CA ALA A 528 -36.54 1.59 -0.63
C ALA A 528 -37.01 2.51 0.52
N THR A 529 -36.50 2.30 1.73
CA THR A 529 -36.78 3.17 2.87
C THR A 529 -36.07 4.52 2.65
N ALA A 530 -36.88 5.52 2.24
CA ALA A 530 -36.55 6.92 1.89
C ALA A 530 -36.30 7.18 0.39
N PRO A 531 -36.75 8.33 -0.16
CA PRO A 531 -36.34 8.77 -1.49
C PRO A 531 -34.81 8.85 -1.53
N ILE A 532 -34.22 8.56 -2.69
CA ILE A 532 -32.79 8.72 -2.99
C ILE A 532 -32.45 10.22 -2.96
N PHE A 533 -32.48 10.79 -1.76
CA PHE A 533 -31.59 11.87 -1.35
C PHE A 533 -30.44 11.15 -0.66
N GLU A 534 -29.20 11.38 -1.10
CA GLU A 534 -28.05 11.12 -0.25
C GLU A 534 -28.37 11.63 1.16
N GLN A 535 -28.43 10.72 2.12
CA GLN A 535 -28.53 11.09 3.52
C GLN A 535 -27.33 11.97 3.84
N LYS A 536 -27.60 13.25 4.13
CA LYS A 536 -26.70 14.05 4.97
C LYS A 536 -26.47 13.26 6.26
N ALA A 537 -25.22 12.82 6.43
CA ALA A 537 -24.74 12.17 7.62
C ALA A 537 -24.92 13.09 8.83
N GLY A 538 -25.99 12.84 9.59
CA GLY A 538 -26.23 13.38 10.92
C GLY A 538 -26.72 12.25 11.81
N ASN A 539 -25.76 11.53 12.40
CA ASN A 539 -25.88 10.59 13.53
C ASN A 539 -27.23 9.85 13.71
N ALA A 540 -27.38 8.69 13.06
CA ALA A 540 -27.78 7.42 13.70
C ALA A 540 -28.03 6.30 12.66
N ARG A 541 -27.26 5.20 12.81
CA ARG A 541 -27.48 3.81 12.37
C ARG A 541 -27.85 3.57 10.89
N ALA A 542 -26.81 3.31 10.10
CA ALA A 542 -26.88 2.75 8.76
C ALA A 542 -27.51 1.35 8.78
N SER A 543 -28.42 1.10 7.84
CA SER A 543 -28.84 -0.24 7.42
C SER A 543 -27.98 -0.66 6.23
N TYR A 544 -27.44 -1.86 6.35
CA TYR A 544 -26.36 -2.44 5.58
C TYR A 544 -26.76 -2.81 4.16
N ASN A 545 -26.05 -2.24 3.19
CA ASN A 545 -25.50 -2.96 2.04
C ASN A 545 -24.16 -2.29 1.77
N GLN A 546 -23.14 -2.90 2.34
CA GLN A 546 -21.86 -2.27 2.54
C GLN A 546 -20.95 -2.62 1.37
N VAL A 547 -20.64 -1.57 0.61
CA VAL A 547 -19.57 -1.53 -0.38
C VAL A 547 -18.27 -1.95 0.33
N LEU A 548 -17.67 -3.08 -0.06
CA LEU A 548 -16.27 -3.42 0.16
C LEU A 548 -15.39 -2.43 -0.63
N GLY A 549 -15.49 -1.16 -0.28
CA GLY A 549 -14.85 -0.04 -0.95
C GLY A 549 -13.42 0.12 -0.47
N LYS A 550 -12.57 -0.76 -1.00
CA LYS A 550 -11.09 -0.75 -0.99
C LYS A 550 -10.42 -0.68 0.38
N ALA A 551 -9.91 -1.83 0.82
CA ALA A 551 -8.70 -1.89 1.62
C ALA A 551 -7.93 -3.20 1.35
N VAL A 552 -7.60 -3.46 0.09
CA VAL A 552 -6.64 -4.51 -0.28
C VAL A 552 -5.47 -3.84 -0.99
N SER A 553 -4.30 -3.74 -0.34
CA SER A 553 -3.05 -3.38 -1.03
C SER A 553 -2.27 -4.64 -1.39
N ILE A 554 -1.65 -4.66 -2.57
CA ILE A 554 -0.97 -5.86 -3.07
C ILE A 554 0.53 -5.58 -3.09
N GLN A 555 1.30 -6.49 -2.52
CA GLN A 555 2.75 -6.51 -2.67
C GLN A 555 3.16 -7.76 -3.44
N VAL A 556 4.03 -7.57 -4.42
CA VAL A 556 4.53 -8.64 -5.28
C VAL A 556 5.96 -8.94 -4.87
N ALA A 557 6.23 -10.19 -4.53
CA ALA A 557 7.58 -10.69 -4.34
C ALA A 557 7.84 -11.79 -5.37
N ILE A 558 8.76 -11.53 -6.29
CA ILE A 558 9.21 -12.53 -7.28
C ILE A 558 10.44 -13.22 -6.72
N MET A 559 10.35 -14.53 -6.53
CA MET A 559 11.45 -15.43 -6.23
C MET A 559 11.93 -16.10 -7.53
N ILE A 560 13.04 -16.84 -7.47
CA ILE A 560 13.69 -17.40 -8.67
C ILE A 560 12.73 -18.27 -9.49
N LEU A 561 11.85 -19.06 -8.86
CA LEU A 561 10.94 -19.98 -9.55
C LEU A 561 9.45 -19.69 -9.32
N ASP A 562 9.13 -18.90 -8.29
CA ASP A 562 7.76 -18.64 -7.87
C ASP A 562 7.50 -17.15 -7.66
N VAL A 563 6.27 -16.73 -7.87
CA VAL A 563 5.76 -15.41 -7.58
C VAL A 563 4.85 -15.49 -6.35
N CYS A 564 5.26 -14.85 -5.26
CA CYS A 564 4.43 -14.71 -4.07
C CYS A 564 3.69 -13.36 -4.13
N LYS A 565 2.37 -13.42 -4.10
CA LYS A 565 1.48 -12.25 -4.03
C LYS A 565 0.97 -12.13 -2.60
N GLN A 566 1.36 -11.06 -1.92
CA GLN A 566 0.81 -10.68 -0.63
C GLN A 566 -0.34 -9.72 -0.83
N PHE A 567 -1.48 -10.03 -0.22
CA PHE A 567 -2.67 -9.18 -0.19
C PHE A 567 -2.86 -8.67 1.24
N ASP A 568 -2.67 -7.37 1.44
CA ASP A 568 -2.94 -6.66 2.68
C ASP A 568 -4.42 -6.29 2.73
N CYS A 569 -5.24 -7.16 3.31
CA CYS A 569 -6.69 -6.99 3.38
C CYS A 569 -7.08 -6.29 4.69
N THR A 570 -7.96 -5.29 4.64
CA THR A 570 -8.60 -4.69 5.82
C THR A 570 -10.10 -4.81 5.68
N ASN A 571 -10.73 -5.37 6.69
CA ASN A 571 -12.17 -5.41 6.79
C ASN A 571 -12.71 -4.01 7.15
N THR A 572 -13.52 -3.42 6.26
CA THR A 572 -14.16 -2.12 6.46
C THR A 572 -15.58 -2.23 7.03
N LEU A 573 -16.03 -3.44 7.32
CA LEU A 573 -17.35 -3.79 7.84
C LEU A 573 -17.29 -3.90 9.37
N ASN A 574 -18.05 -3.07 10.08
CA ASN A 574 -17.94 -2.91 11.53
C ASN A 574 -18.87 -3.81 12.35
N ASP A 575 -19.80 -4.47 11.68
CA ASP A 575 -20.74 -5.46 12.18
C ASP A 575 -20.39 -6.87 11.70
N GLN A 576 -19.23 -7.08 11.07
CA GLN A 576 -18.82 -8.37 10.57
C GLN A 576 -17.37 -8.66 10.93
N LEU A 577 -17.09 -9.93 11.23
CA LEU A 577 -15.76 -10.51 11.30
C LEU A 577 -15.61 -11.42 10.08
N LEU A 578 -14.55 -11.19 9.30
CA LEU A 578 -14.23 -12.07 8.18
C LEU A 578 -13.21 -13.10 8.64
N GLU A 579 -13.49 -14.38 8.49
CA GLU A 579 -12.58 -15.47 8.82
C GLU A 579 -12.08 -16.15 7.56
N ARG A 580 -10.89 -16.77 7.64
CA ARG A 580 -10.30 -17.59 6.57
C ARG A 580 -10.21 -16.86 5.22
N VAL A 581 -9.87 -15.57 5.25
CA VAL A 581 -9.83 -14.73 4.04
C VAL A 581 -8.68 -15.18 3.14
N THR A 582 -9.01 -15.59 1.91
CA THR A 582 -8.07 -16.00 0.87
C THR A 582 -8.32 -15.20 -0.39
N VAL A 583 -7.30 -15.06 -1.24
CA VAL A 583 -7.48 -14.56 -2.61
C VAL A 583 -7.15 -15.69 -3.58
N GLN A 584 -8.17 -16.23 -4.22
CA GLN A 584 -8.01 -17.16 -5.32
C GLN A 584 -7.62 -16.38 -6.56
N MET A 585 -6.53 -16.79 -7.20
CA MET A 585 -6.07 -16.20 -8.46
C MET A 585 -6.29 -17.22 -9.57
N GLU A 586 -6.72 -16.76 -10.74
CA GLU A 586 -6.86 -17.57 -11.94
C GLU A 586 -6.04 -16.90 -13.06
N PRO A 587 -4.93 -17.51 -13.50
CA PRO A 587 -4.08 -16.95 -14.55
C PRO A 587 -4.72 -17.08 -15.93
N SER A 588 -4.46 -16.10 -16.81
CA SER A 588 -4.83 -16.13 -18.23
C SER A 588 -3.96 -17.10 -19.04
N ASP A 589 -2.70 -17.29 -18.62
CA ASP A 589 -1.67 -18.09 -19.29
C ASP A 589 -1.07 -19.15 -18.35
N ALA A 590 -0.02 -19.85 -18.79
CA ALA A 590 0.57 -21.06 -18.20
C ALA A 590 1.22 -20.94 -16.80
N TYR A 591 0.83 -19.95 -16.00
CA TYR A 591 1.18 -19.91 -14.58
C TYR A 591 0.33 -20.94 -13.80
N ASP A 592 0.92 -21.58 -12.80
CA ASP A 592 0.20 -22.55 -11.96
C ASP A 592 0.05 -22.00 -10.53
N VAL A 593 -1.18 -21.97 -10.01
CA VAL A 593 -1.39 -21.56 -8.61
C VAL A 593 -1.07 -22.73 -7.68
N ILE A 594 -0.03 -22.59 -6.87
CA ILE A 594 0.46 -23.65 -5.98
C ILE A 594 -0.40 -23.72 -4.73
N CYS A 595 -0.57 -22.60 -4.03
CA CYS A 595 -1.33 -22.56 -2.78
C CYS A 595 -1.73 -21.13 -2.37
N CYS A 596 -2.78 -21.06 -1.54
CA CYS A 596 -3.20 -19.83 -0.87
C CYS A 596 -3.06 -19.99 0.66
N ILE A 597 -2.45 -19.00 1.32
CA ILE A 597 -2.34 -18.91 2.77
C ILE A 597 -3.38 -17.90 3.26
N PRO A 598 -4.43 -18.33 3.99
CA PRO A 598 -5.49 -17.44 4.46
C PRO A 598 -5.01 -16.48 5.55
N ALA A 599 -5.58 -15.28 5.58
CA ALA A 599 -5.64 -14.48 6.78
C ALA A 599 -6.64 -15.14 7.75
N PRO A 600 -6.23 -15.52 8.97
CA PRO A 600 -7.10 -16.29 9.87
C PRO A 600 -8.40 -15.55 10.23
N SER A 601 -8.29 -14.25 10.49
CA SER A 601 -9.42 -13.37 10.81
C SER A 601 -9.09 -11.92 10.49
N LEU A 602 -10.05 -11.17 9.93
CA LEU A 602 -9.99 -9.73 9.69
C LEU A 602 -11.10 -9.04 10.48
N ALA A 603 -10.74 -8.50 11.64
CA ALA A 603 -11.62 -7.65 12.43
C ALA A 603 -11.76 -6.25 11.82
N TYR A 604 -12.83 -5.54 12.16
CA TYR A 604 -13.10 -4.19 11.68
C TYR A 604 -11.90 -3.24 11.84
N ASN A 605 -11.48 -2.62 10.74
CA ASN A 605 -10.35 -1.68 10.65
C ASN A 605 -9.01 -2.24 11.18
N GLN A 606 -8.86 -3.56 11.21
CA GLN A 606 -7.58 -4.22 11.48
C GLN A 606 -7.05 -4.87 10.20
N PRO A 607 -5.93 -4.38 9.66
CA PRO A 607 -5.29 -5.01 8.51
C PRO A 607 -4.81 -6.41 8.85
N GLY A 608 -5.00 -7.34 7.93
CA GLY A 608 -4.37 -8.66 7.93
C GLY A 608 -3.82 -8.98 6.55
N MET A 609 -3.08 -10.08 6.46
CA MET A 609 -2.36 -10.46 5.24
C MET A 609 -2.78 -11.88 4.84
N CYS A 610 -3.07 -12.06 3.56
CA CYS A 610 -3.14 -13.38 2.95
C CYS A 610 -2.16 -13.45 1.78
N TYR A 611 -1.78 -14.67 1.39
CA TYR A 611 -0.76 -14.88 0.37
C TYR A 611 -1.25 -15.87 -0.67
N THR A 612 -0.86 -15.64 -1.92
CA THR A 612 -1.05 -16.58 -3.03
C THR A 612 0.30 -16.84 -3.66
N LEU A 613 0.69 -18.11 -3.70
CA LEU A 613 1.93 -18.54 -4.36
C LEU A 613 1.58 -19.09 -5.74
N VAL A 614 2.23 -18.53 -6.75
CA VAL A 614 2.05 -18.90 -8.16
C VAL A 614 3.39 -19.32 -8.74
N GLN A 615 3.42 -20.46 -9.41
CA GLN A 615 4.56 -20.97 -10.15
C GLN A 615 4.60 -20.37 -11.55
N MET A 616 5.80 -20.01 -12.02
CA MET A 616 6.00 -19.59 -13.41
C MET A 616 5.94 -20.79 -14.38
N PRO A 617 5.58 -20.56 -15.65
CA PRO A 617 5.54 -21.61 -16.66
C PRO A 617 6.90 -22.31 -16.78
N GLN A 618 6.91 -23.65 -16.72
CA GLN A 618 8.13 -24.43 -16.96
C GLN A 618 8.34 -24.73 -18.45
N ASP A 619 7.26 -24.78 -19.22
CA ASP A 619 7.28 -25.15 -20.64
C ASP A 619 7.78 -24.02 -21.55
N ASP A 620 7.47 -22.77 -21.22
CA ASP A 620 7.98 -21.58 -21.89
C ASP A 620 8.50 -20.55 -20.86
N PRO A 621 9.81 -20.56 -20.56
CA PRO A 621 10.43 -19.64 -19.61
C PRO A 621 10.38 -18.17 -20.04
N THR A 622 10.04 -17.87 -21.30
CA THR A 622 9.97 -16.49 -21.83
C THR A 622 8.61 -15.83 -21.62
N ALA A 623 7.56 -16.62 -21.38
CA ALA A 623 6.19 -16.17 -21.12
C ALA A 623 6.00 -15.62 -19.68
N VAL A 624 6.71 -14.53 -19.36
CA VAL A 624 6.76 -13.97 -18.01
C VAL A 624 5.63 -13.00 -17.70
N ALA A 625 4.92 -12.50 -18.71
CA ALA A 625 3.76 -11.63 -18.54
C ALA A 625 2.47 -12.46 -18.42
N CYS A 626 1.59 -12.09 -17.50
CA CYS A 626 0.33 -12.80 -17.28
C CYS A 626 -0.68 -11.89 -16.57
N THR A 627 -1.96 -12.01 -16.94
CA THR A 627 -3.07 -11.37 -16.21
C THR A 627 -3.74 -12.40 -15.32
N PHE A 628 -4.14 -12.00 -14.11
CA PHE A 628 -4.78 -12.86 -13.13
C PHE A 628 -6.13 -12.29 -12.74
N SER A 629 -7.20 -13.04 -12.99
CA SER A 629 -8.50 -12.74 -12.39
C SER A 629 -8.48 -13.16 -10.92
N CYS A 630 -8.82 -12.22 -10.04
CA CYS A 630 -8.66 -12.39 -8.59
C CYS A 630 -10.03 -12.41 -7.91
N THR A 631 -10.30 -13.44 -7.11
CA THR A 631 -11.54 -13.55 -6.32
C THR A 631 -11.18 -13.77 -4.85
N MET A 632 -11.58 -12.84 -3.99
CA MET A 632 -11.42 -12.96 -2.55
C MET A 632 -12.53 -13.86 -1.97
N LYS A 633 -12.16 -14.88 -1.19
CA LYS A 633 -13.10 -15.81 -0.55
C LYS A 633 -12.93 -15.76 0.95
N PHE A 634 -14.02 -15.69 1.70
CA PHE A 634 -14.01 -15.55 3.15
C PHE A 634 -15.29 -16.09 3.79
N THR A 635 -15.22 -16.41 5.07
CA THR A 635 -16.40 -16.75 5.88
C THR A 635 -16.82 -15.51 6.67
N VAL A 636 -18.06 -15.07 6.51
CA VAL A 636 -18.65 -13.94 7.24
C VAL A 636 -19.25 -14.43 8.55
N ARG A 637 -18.89 -13.78 9.66
CA ARG A 637 -19.60 -13.86 10.94
C ARG A 637 -20.15 -12.49 11.31
N ASP A 638 -21.45 -12.42 11.57
CA ASP A 638 -22.06 -11.20 12.07
C ASP A 638 -21.58 -10.93 13.51
N CYS A 639 -21.36 -9.65 13.84
CA CYS A 639 -20.85 -9.17 15.11
C CYS A 639 -21.75 -8.05 15.66
N ASP A 640 -21.97 -8.01 16.98
CA ASP A 640 -22.59 -6.83 17.60
C ASP A 640 -21.65 -5.61 17.50
N PRO A 641 -22.06 -4.52 16.82
CA PRO A 641 -21.21 -3.35 16.57
C PRO A 641 -20.68 -2.64 17.83
N ASN A 642 -21.26 -2.89 19.00
CA ASN A 642 -20.87 -2.23 20.26
C ASN A 642 -19.93 -3.09 21.11
N THR A 643 -19.97 -4.42 20.96
CA THR A 643 -19.19 -5.36 21.78
C THR A 643 -18.11 -6.08 20.98
N GLY A 644 -18.24 -6.15 19.65
CA GLY A 644 -17.29 -6.83 18.76
C GLY A 644 -17.27 -8.35 18.92
N VAL A 645 -18.30 -8.93 19.55
CA VAL A 645 -18.43 -10.37 19.73
C VAL A 645 -19.10 -10.98 18.50
N PRO A 646 -18.47 -11.97 17.83
CA PRO A 646 -19.06 -12.65 16.69
C PRO A 646 -20.13 -13.67 17.11
N ASP A 647 -21.15 -13.84 16.29
CA ASP A 647 -22.16 -14.89 16.43
C ASP A 647 -21.56 -16.29 16.13
N GLU A 648 -22.18 -17.35 16.66
CA GLU A 648 -21.71 -18.73 16.50
C GLU A 648 -21.85 -19.24 15.05
N ASP A 649 -22.84 -18.74 14.31
CA ASP A 649 -23.14 -19.11 12.94
C ASP A 649 -22.45 -18.16 11.94
N GLY A 650 -21.86 -18.71 10.87
CA GLY A 650 -21.24 -17.95 9.78
C GLY A 650 -21.55 -18.57 8.41
N TYR A 651 -21.41 -17.79 7.35
CA TYR A 651 -21.64 -18.23 5.96
C TYR A 651 -20.47 -17.83 5.06
N ASP A 652 -20.22 -18.60 4.01
CA ASP A 652 -19.15 -18.30 3.04
C ASP A 652 -19.64 -17.28 2.01
N ASP A 653 -18.77 -16.34 1.64
CA ASP A 653 -19.02 -15.29 0.65
C ASP A 653 -17.77 -15.03 -0.22
N GLU A 654 -17.99 -14.44 -1.39
CA GLU A 654 -16.94 -14.19 -2.39
C GLU A 654 -17.03 -12.76 -2.94
N TYR A 655 -15.87 -12.14 -3.16
CA TYR A 655 -15.75 -10.78 -3.68
C TYR A 655 -14.74 -10.72 -4.82
N VAL A 656 -15.19 -10.36 -6.01
CA VAL A 656 -14.34 -10.23 -7.20
C VAL A 656 -13.48 -8.98 -7.09
N LEU A 657 -12.16 -9.14 -7.24
CA LEU A 657 -11.17 -8.07 -7.23
C LEU A 657 -10.87 -7.63 -8.68
N GLU A 658 -10.19 -6.48 -8.82
CA GLU A 658 -9.64 -6.05 -10.11
C GLU A 658 -8.58 -7.06 -10.60
N ASP A 659 -8.50 -7.26 -11.92
CA ASP A 659 -7.50 -8.14 -12.52
C ASP A 659 -6.08 -7.63 -12.21
N LEU A 660 -5.19 -8.56 -11.85
CA LEU A 660 -3.81 -8.25 -11.53
C LEU A 660 -2.92 -8.61 -12.71
N GLU A 661 -2.13 -7.67 -13.21
CA GLU A 661 -1.15 -7.92 -14.26
C GLU A 661 0.25 -8.13 -13.67
N VAL A 662 0.94 -9.17 -14.14
CA VAL A 662 2.39 -9.32 -14.01
C VAL A 662 2.99 -9.00 -15.36
N THR A 663 3.95 -8.09 -15.36
CA THR A 663 4.67 -7.62 -16.54
C THR A 663 6.16 -7.94 -16.41
N VAL A 664 6.91 -7.78 -17.50
CA VAL A 664 8.38 -7.94 -17.50
C VAL A 664 9.04 -7.03 -16.47
N SER A 665 8.50 -5.82 -16.27
CA SER A 665 9.03 -4.84 -15.33
C SER A 665 9.06 -5.35 -13.88
N ASP A 666 8.15 -6.25 -13.51
CA ASP A 666 8.09 -6.83 -12.16
C ASP A 666 9.28 -7.78 -11.92
N HIS A 667 9.84 -8.38 -12.98
CA HIS A 667 10.99 -9.30 -12.91
C HIS A 667 12.34 -8.58 -12.90
N ILE A 668 12.35 -7.24 -12.99
CA ILE A 668 13.58 -6.45 -13.15
C ILE A 668 13.69 -5.38 -12.07
N GLN A 669 14.78 -5.41 -11.32
CA GLN A 669 15.13 -4.34 -10.39
C GLN A 669 15.93 -3.25 -11.10
N LYS A 670 15.50 -1.99 -10.98
CA LYS A 670 16.22 -0.81 -11.48
C LYS A 670 17.59 -0.66 -10.81
N VAL A 671 18.65 -0.57 -11.62
CA VAL A 671 20.01 -0.34 -11.12
C VAL A 671 20.67 0.79 -11.86
N LEU A 672 21.17 1.78 -11.11
CA LEU A 672 21.94 2.88 -11.69
C LEU A 672 23.36 2.41 -12.00
N LYS A 673 23.74 2.41 -13.28
CA LYS A 673 25.14 2.26 -13.71
C LYS A 673 25.67 3.64 -14.16
N PRO A 674 26.54 4.31 -13.38
CA PRO A 674 27.02 5.65 -13.71
C PRO A 674 27.85 5.74 -15.00
N ASN A 675 28.48 4.63 -15.38
CA ASN A 675 29.23 4.47 -16.61
C ASN A 675 28.70 3.22 -17.32
N PHE A 676 27.81 3.42 -18.29
CA PHE A 676 27.14 2.32 -18.98
C PHE A 676 28.15 1.55 -19.83
N ALA A 677 29.07 2.24 -20.50
CA ALA A 677 30.09 1.60 -21.34
C ALA A 677 30.98 0.64 -20.54
N ALA A 678 31.43 1.02 -19.35
CA ALA A 678 32.23 0.12 -18.50
C ALA A 678 31.44 -1.12 -18.07
N ALA A 679 30.17 -0.95 -17.68
CA ALA A 679 29.30 -2.07 -17.32
C ALA A 679 28.99 -2.98 -18.52
N TRP A 680 28.81 -2.40 -19.71
CA TRP A 680 28.56 -3.10 -20.97
C TRP A 680 29.74 -3.99 -21.39
N GLU A 681 30.96 -3.53 -21.15
CA GLU A 681 32.18 -4.32 -21.36
C GLU A 681 32.39 -5.36 -20.25
N GLU A 682 32.07 -5.03 -19.00
CA GLU A 682 32.20 -5.95 -17.85
C GLU A 682 31.26 -7.16 -17.95
N VAL A 683 30.05 -6.97 -18.48
CA VAL A 683 29.10 -8.07 -18.73
C VAL A 683 29.61 -9.02 -19.82
N GLY A 684 30.40 -8.52 -20.78
CA GLY A 684 30.86 -9.30 -21.93
C GLY A 684 29.79 -9.49 -23.01
N ASP A 685 30.15 -10.17 -24.11
CA ASP A 685 29.27 -10.45 -25.25
C ASP A 685 28.85 -11.93 -25.34
N ASP A 686 29.11 -12.72 -24.29
CA ASP A 686 28.77 -14.15 -24.20
C ASP A 686 27.29 -14.42 -24.51
N PHE A 687 26.39 -13.57 -24.01
CA PHE A 687 24.97 -13.58 -24.34
C PHE A 687 24.53 -12.17 -24.78
N GLU A 688 24.80 -11.85 -26.05
CA GLU A 688 24.27 -10.68 -26.76
C GLU A 688 23.25 -11.12 -27.81
N LYS A 689 22.04 -10.54 -27.78
CA LYS A 689 21.06 -10.66 -28.87
C LYS A 689 20.59 -9.29 -29.31
N GLU A 690 20.28 -9.15 -30.59
CA GLU A 690 19.85 -7.90 -31.20
C GLU A 690 18.66 -8.13 -32.13
N GLU A 691 17.59 -7.35 -31.94
CA GLU A 691 16.41 -7.35 -32.81
C GLU A 691 15.94 -5.93 -33.16
N THR A 692 15.19 -5.81 -34.25
CA THR A 692 14.66 -4.53 -34.73
C THR A 692 13.13 -4.55 -34.76
N PHE A 693 12.53 -3.58 -34.09
CA PHE A 693 11.08 -3.42 -33.94
C PHE A 693 10.60 -2.11 -34.57
N ALA A 694 9.36 -2.10 -35.05
CA ALA A 694 8.72 -0.90 -35.61
C ALA A 694 7.54 -0.48 -34.74
N LEU A 695 7.67 0.67 -34.07
CA LEU A 695 6.64 1.27 -33.21
C LEU A 695 5.75 2.19 -34.05
N GLY A 696 4.82 1.60 -34.81
CA GLY A 696 4.02 2.32 -35.81
C GLY A 696 3.01 3.32 -35.25
N SER A 697 2.58 3.18 -33.99
CA SER A 697 1.64 4.09 -33.32
C SER A 697 2.33 5.33 -32.70
N ILE A 698 3.64 5.26 -32.49
CA ILE A 698 4.41 6.28 -31.76
C ILE A 698 5.02 7.28 -32.76
N LYS A 699 4.74 8.58 -32.54
CA LYS A 699 5.11 9.65 -33.49
C LYS A 699 6.32 10.47 -33.05
N THR A 700 6.81 10.28 -31.83
CA THR A 700 7.96 11.02 -31.30
C THR A 700 8.95 10.10 -30.61
N LEU A 701 10.24 10.47 -30.67
CA LEU A 701 11.29 9.73 -29.96
C LEU A 701 11.13 9.80 -28.43
N ASP A 702 10.60 10.92 -27.92
CA ASP A 702 10.40 11.12 -26.47
C ASP A 702 9.33 10.19 -25.91
N GLU A 703 8.19 10.08 -26.61
CA GLU A 703 7.13 9.13 -26.29
C GLU A 703 7.63 7.69 -26.36
N ALA A 704 8.42 7.34 -27.38
CA ALA A 704 9.02 6.00 -27.49
C ALA A 704 9.93 5.69 -26.29
N VAL A 705 10.84 6.60 -25.93
CA VAL A 705 11.76 6.44 -24.80
C VAL A 705 11.00 6.25 -23.49
N ASN A 706 9.99 7.08 -23.22
CA ASN A 706 9.18 6.97 -22.00
C ASN A 706 8.41 5.65 -21.92
N ASN A 707 7.83 5.21 -23.05
CA ASN A 707 7.11 3.93 -23.12
C ASN A 707 8.04 2.73 -22.89
N ILE A 708 9.24 2.72 -23.49
CA ILE A 708 10.21 1.63 -23.31
C ILE A 708 10.70 1.57 -21.85
N ILE A 709 11.02 2.72 -21.25
CA ILE A 709 11.44 2.78 -19.84
C ILE A 709 10.35 2.23 -18.92
N LYS A 710 9.08 2.62 -19.18
CA LYS A 710 7.93 2.16 -18.40
C LYS A 710 7.68 0.66 -18.59
N PHE A 711 7.72 0.18 -19.83
CA PHE A 711 7.43 -1.21 -20.19
C PHE A 711 8.49 -2.18 -19.63
N LEU A 712 9.77 -1.88 -19.81
CA LEU A 712 10.86 -2.74 -19.33
C LEU A 712 11.14 -2.57 -17.83
N GLY A 713 10.68 -1.48 -17.21
CA GLY A 713 10.92 -1.24 -15.78
C GLY A 713 12.39 -0.97 -15.42
N MET A 714 13.25 -0.63 -16.38
CA MET A 714 14.69 -0.49 -16.17
C MET A 714 15.12 0.95 -15.84
N GLN A 715 16.34 1.11 -15.32
CA GLN A 715 16.90 2.42 -14.99
C GLN A 715 17.60 3.04 -16.21
N PRO A 716 17.18 4.23 -16.68
CA PRO A 716 17.94 4.96 -17.69
C PRO A 716 19.30 5.41 -17.15
N CYS A 717 20.34 5.16 -17.93
CA CYS A 717 21.72 5.53 -17.65
C CYS A 717 22.13 6.77 -18.44
N GLU A 718 23.12 7.52 -17.93
CA GLU A 718 23.76 8.64 -18.64
C GLU A 718 22.80 9.75 -19.13
N ARG A 719 21.64 9.92 -18.46
CA ARG A 719 20.55 10.84 -18.86
C ARG A 719 19.98 10.56 -20.27
N SER A 720 20.09 9.32 -20.72
CA SER A 720 19.56 8.89 -22.02
C SER A 720 18.03 8.84 -22.06
N ASP A 721 17.34 9.08 -20.95
CA ASP A 721 15.90 9.35 -20.87
C ASP A 721 15.50 10.68 -21.51
N LYS A 722 16.44 11.62 -21.69
CA LYS A 722 16.16 12.94 -22.28
C LYS A 722 16.54 12.97 -23.76
N VAL A 723 15.54 13.12 -24.62
CA VAL A 723 15.76 13.27 -26.05
C VAL A 723 16.11 14.73 -26.39
N PRO A 724 17.24 15.02 -27.04
CA PRO A 724 17.56 16.38 -27.50
C PRO A 724 16.59 16.85 -28.60
N GLU A 725 16.20 18.12 -28.55
CA GLU A 725 15.31 18.74 -29.55
C GLU A 725 15.89 18.63 -30.98
N ASN A 726 15.00 18.42 -31.96
CA ASN A 726 15.31 18.36 -33.40
C ASN A 726 16.26 17.22 -33.85
N LYS A 727 16.32 16.11 -33.12
CA LYS A 727 17.04 14.90 -33.57
C LYS A 727 16.08 13.86 -34.17
N ASN A 728 16.53 13.23 -35.26
CA ASN A 728 15.83 12.12 -35.90
C ASN A 728 16.34 10.74 -35.42
N SER A 729 17.31 10.71 -34.50
CA SER A 729 17.85 9.48 -33.93
C SER A 729 18.27 9.70 -32.49
N HIS A 730 18.07 8.70 -31.64
CA HIS A 730 18.43 8.71 -30.23
C HIS A 730 18.94 7.35 -29.77
N THR A 731 19.71 7.29 -28.70
CA THR A 731 20.14 6.02 -28.11
C THR A 731 19.82 6.02 -26.63
N LEU A 732 19.01 5.06 -26.22
CA LEU A 732 18.57 4.82 -24.85
C LEU A 732 19.42 3.70 -24.24
N TYR A 733 19.96 3.95 -23.05
CA TYR A 733 20.72 2.98 -22.26
C TYR A 733 19.96 2.65 -21.00
N LEU A 734 19.68 1.38 -20.79
CA LEU A 734 18.93 0.88 -19.64
C LEU A 734 19.73 -0.18 -18.90
N ALA A 735 19.70 -0.12 -17.58
CA ALA A 735 20.31 -1.11 -16.72
C ALA A 735 19.31 -1.63 -15.68
N GLY A 736 19.39 -2.92 -15.40
CA GLY A 736 18.61 -3.58 -14.39
C GLY A 736 19.25 -4.90 -13.96
N VAL A 737 18.68 -5.50 -12.93
CA VAL A 737 19.02 -6.84 -12.45
C VAL A 737 17.77 -7.68 -12.59
N TYR A 738 17.85 -8.72 -13.41
CA TYR A 738 16.78 -9.71 -13.57
C TYR A 738 16.72 -10.62 -12.33
N ARG A 739 15.55 -11.20 -12.05
CA ARG A 739 15.38 -12.18 -10.95
C ARG A 739 16.49 -13.24 -10.97
N GLY A 740 17.00 -13.59 -9.79
CA GLY A 740 18.21 -14.43 -9.66
C GLY A 740 19.52 -13.65 -9.53
N GLY A 741 19.49 -12.32 -9.67
CA GLY A 741 20.67 -11.47 -9.44
C GLY A 741 21.53 -11.22 -10.68
N CYS A 742 20.99 -11.53 -11.86
CA CYS A 742 21.71 -11.42 -13.14
C CYS A 742 21.60 -10.00 -13.71
N ASP A 743 22.74 -9.33 -13.90
CA ASP A 743 22.78 -8.02 -14.55
C ASP A 743 22.26 -8.14 -15.99
N VAL A 744 21.30 -7.30 -16.37
CA VAL A 744 20.78 -7.17 -17.73
C VAL A 744 20.90 -5.73 -18.19
N LEU A 745 21.54 -5.53 -19.34
CA LEU A 745 21.79 -4.23 -19.93
C LEU A 745 21.12 -4.17 -21.30
N VAL A 746 20.42 -3.07 -21.57
CA VAL A 746 19.73 -2.85 -22.85
C VAL A 746 20.25 -1.56 -23.47
N ARG A 747 20.63 -1.66 -24.75
CA ARG A 747 20.96 -0.52 -25.59
C ARG A 747 19.95 -0.47 -26.74
N SER A 748 19.10 0.55 -26.72
CA SER A 748 18.07 0.77 -27.73
C SER A 748 18.45 1.96 -28.62
N ARG A 749 18.63 1.72 -29.92
CA ARG A 749 18.87 2.76 -30.93
C ARG A 749 17.56 3.05 -31.64
N LEU A 750 17.07 4.27 -31.50
CA LEU A 750 15.81 4.73 -32.07
C LEU A 750 16.06 5.65 -33.26
N ALA A 751 15.25 5.51 -34.30
CA ALA A 751 15.24 6.38 -35.47
C ALA A 751 13.80 6.79 -35.82
N LEU A 752 13.59 8.08 -36.06
CA LEU A 752 12.31 8.67 -36.41
C LEU A 752 12.18 8.84 -37.93
N GLY A 753 11.18 8.17 -38.50
CA GLY A 753 10.75 8.30 -39.90
C GLY A 753 9.24 8.50 -39.97
N ASP A 754 8.52 7.64 -40.69
CA ASP A 754 7.04 7.59 -40.70
C ASP A 754 6.42 7.02 -39.40
N GLY A 755 7.29 6.61 -38.47
CA GLY A 755 7.05 6.13 -37.11
C GLY A 755 8.41 5.97 -36.42
N VAL A 756 8.46 5.37 -35.24
CA VAL A 756 9.74 5.10 -34.56
C VAL A 756 10.20 3.68 -34.86
N THR A 757 11.38 3.53 -35.49
CA THR A 757 12.06 2.23 -35.60
C THR A 757 13.08 2.11 -34.48
N MET A 758 13.13 0.96 -33.82
CA MET A 758 13.99 0.71 -32.67
C MET A 758 14.80 -0.57 -32.88
N GLN A 759 16.13 -0.47 -32.81
CA GLN A 759 17.03 -1.60 -32.72
C GLN A 759 17.42 -1.81 -31.26
N VAL A 760 17.03 -2.94 -30.67
CA VAL A 760 17.29 -3.29 -29.27
C VAL A 760 18.42 -4.32 -29.23
N THR A 761 19.54 -3.95 -28.62
CA THR A 761 20.61 -4.88 -28.24
C THR A 761 20.50 -5.16 -26.74
N VAL A 762 20.48 -6.43 -26.34
CA VAL A 762 20.41 -6.84 -24.93
C VAL A 762 21.64 -7.68 -24.59
N ARG A 763 22.24 -7.44 -23.42
CA ARG A 763 23.37 -8.21 -22.87
C ARG A 763 23.09 -8.66 -21.45
N SER A 764 23.49 -9.88 -21.14
CA SER A 764 23.56 -10.40 -19.77
C SER A 764 24.65 -11.47 -19.64
N LYS A 765 24.91 -11.92 -18.43
CA LYS A 765 25.80 -13.07 -18.15
C LYS A 765 25.10 -14.41 -18.34
N GLU A 766 23.79 -14.40 -18.55
CA GLU A 766 22.95 -15.57 -18.79
C GLU A 766 22.04 -15.34 -19.99
N GLU A 767 21.66 -16.42 -20.68
CA GLU A 767 20.83 -16.34 -21.88
C GLU A 767 19.37 -15.96 -21.59
N MET A 768 18.80 -16.49 -20.51
CA MET A 768 17.37 -16.35 -20.22
C MET A 768 16.89 -14.89 -20.06
N PRO A 769 17.58 -14.00 -19.32
CA PRO A 769 17.19 -12.59 -19.25
C PRO A 769 17.19 -11.89 -20.62
N VAL A 770 18.08 -12.29 -21.52
CA VAL A 770 18.19 -11.74 -22.88
C VAL A 770 16.96 -12.13 -23.69
N ASP A 771 16.58 -13.40 -23.64
CA ASP A 771 15.42 -13.94 -24.36
C ASP A 771 14.11 -13.37 -23.84
N VAL A 772 13.95 -13.27 -22.53
CA VAL A 772 12.75 -12.68 -21.92
C VAL A 772 12.55 -11.23 -22.37
N ILE A 773 13.60 -10.40 -22.36
CA ILE A 773 13.50 -8.99 -22.78
C ILE A 773 13.08 -8.91 -24.25
N LEU A 774 13.72 -9.67 -25.15
CA LEU A 774 13.42 -9.60 -26.58
C LEU A 774 12.04 -10.15 -26.92
N ALA A 775 11.68 -11.32 -26.36
CA ALA A 775 10.38 -11.94 -26.55
C ALA A 775 9.22 -11.07 -26.06
N SER A 776 9.47 -10.19 -25.08
CA SER A 776 8.43 -9.30 -24.56
C SER A 776 8.32 -7.98 -25.32
N VAL A 777 9.34 -7.58 -26.07
CA VAL A 777 9.31 -6.36 -26.88
C VAL A 777 8.68 -6.62 -28.26
N GLY A 778 8.82 -7.84 -28.78
CA GLY A 778 8.17 -8.31 -30.00
C GLY A 778 6.71 -8.68 -29.79
#